data_AF-A0A2V2GUF0-F1
#
_entry.id   AF-A0A2V2GUF0-F1
#
_cell.length_a   1.000
_cell.length_b   1.000
_cell.length_c   1.000
_cell.angle_alpha   90.00
_cell.angle_beta   90.00
_cell.angle_gamma   90.00
#
_symmetry.space_group_name_H-M   'P 1'
#
loop_
_entity.id
_entity.type
_entity.pdbx_description
1 polymer ?
#
loop_
_entity_poly.entity_id
_entity_poly.type
_entity_poly.pdbx_seq_one_letter_code
_entity_poly.pdbx_strand_id
1 'polypeptide(L)'
;MKSKILAGLTALLMAVAVPLSLTGCGSEEVPVDLSQFSYYKQPNAAEIIYTVKRSDLTDAEWYMILSLQGIVAQTEAQIWVEEGNYGLWAETLTDEFGVTFQPVEAENGERAAWVLVDKFKDHLSENGYVSFSFDDRSANVATTVAGMEKWLMIDESLEAEAQSHGLVKKMDGKSRTEAQIFETYRDRLNKSLLFHVDDYKMNVRDYCIATQSFCFYYVRGVDDAAFLKEVLDWADDNVPILGWTDDELDYVTQNSAANLITMGADWCSNFSLLSAFRLDRPLEQKTAFQPVTADPDKHYLTIVMSDGDNMTWHTGEFTTSPQWYGNSYRGQFPMNWGINPSFYDLAPTLLEREYEMATPNDAFITGVSGTGYINATGYPDLKTFAAQTNEYMKRCDLHVLNLLDNYVNPDAIVEFAKQPQIKGGLWMVGNKYTQGGGGVYWSNDKPFITFRESMWEESPVRTATRINTYKRDPSVIEGYTVLVIHAWSADLNDVYQMVQNLEDHVEIVTAEQMIDLVTKNVAHEDVEVLDDNRSFDYPEEPQIDVQEIYHQLAAPKADFDFGSDAEEFVLKSFSMTDAAAYVPGEGTEGTGALLLEGKDVAAGGDSRTNAFAGRKLTVPADATKLQIRLRTNLPAGVRFRVSILNHKGLMEYPADWSLITNTEFGLTEWDLSAYAGLTVGVILEFNDTGTGEVGKIWIDSVRFI
;
A
#
# COMPACT_ATOMS: atom_id res chain seq x y z
N MET A 1 -4.39 -88.22 -27.15
CA MET A 1 -3.29 -88.29 -28.15
C MET A 1 -2.56 -86.95 -28.16
N LYS A 2 -1.28 -86.99 -27.80
CA LYS A 2 -0.13 -86.07 -28.00
C LYS A 2 -0.27 -84.53 -28.13
N SER A 3 0.72 -83.90 -27.50
CA SER A 3 1.04 -82.49 -27.23
C SER A 3 1.61 -81.67 -28.40
N LYS A 4 1.72 -80.33 -28.19
CA LYS A 4 2.93 -79.45 -28.26
C LYS A 4 2.48 -77.98 -28.42
N ILE A 5 2.93 -76.95 -27.68
CA ILE A 5 4.27 -76.40 -27.30
C ILE A 5 4.85 -75.38 -28.32
N LEU A 6 5.02 -74.15 -27.80
CA LEU A 6 6.03 -73.07 -28.00
C LEU A 6 6.18 -72.25 -29.31
N ALA A 7 6.26 -70.92 -29.07
CA ALA A 7 7.32 -69.93 -29.42
C ALA A 7 7.93 -69.94 -30.83
N GLY A 8 8.29 -68.82 -31.47
CA GLY A 8 8.53 -67.45 -31.04
C GLY A 8 9.61 -66.87 -31.98
N LEU A 9 9.49 -65.57 -32.31
CA LEU A 9 10.48 -64.67 -32.96
C LEU A 9 11.08 -65.05 -34.34
N THR A 10 11.15 -64.08 -35.28
CA THR A 10 12.35 -63.23 -35.54
C THR A 10 12.20 -62.41 -36.86
N ALA A 11 12.51 -61.11 -36.77
CA ALA A 11 13.00 -60.09 -37.74
C ALA A 11 12.64 -60.18 -39.25
N LEU A 12 11.96 -59.19 -39.86
CA LEU A 12 12.36 -57.81 -40.27
C LEU A 12 13.17 -57.75 -41.59
N LEU A 13 12.58 -57.19 -42.66
CA LEU A 13 13.24 -56.28 -43.63
C LEU A 13 12.23 -55.59 -44.58
N MET A 14 12.49 -54.29 -44.82
CA MET A 14 11.77 -53.24 -45.56
C MET A 14 11.69 -53.50 -47.09
N ALA A 15 11.00 -52.77 -47.98
CA ALA A 15 10.49 -51.39 -48.09
C ALA A 15 9.37 -51.38 -49.18
N VAL A 16 8.48 -50.39 -49.40
CA VAL A 16 8.69 -49.01 -49.90
C VAL A 16 7.37 -48.21 -49.75
N ALA A 17 7.52 -46.89 -49.60
CA ALA A 17 6.61 -45.85 -49.11
C ALA A 17 5.58 -45.23 -50.09
N VAL A 18 4.61 -44.49 -49.52
CA VAL A 18 3.89 -43.29 -50.06
C VAL A 18 3.48 -42.39 -48.84
N PRO A 19 3.17 -41.08 -48.95
CA PRO A 19 3.82 -40.00 -48.20
C PRO A 19 2.99 -39.42 -47.05
N LEU A 20 3.70 -38.78 -46.09
CA LEU A 20 3.14 -38.00 -44.99
C LEU A 20 2.43 -36.73 -45.48
N SER A 21 1.27 -36.44 -44.87
CA SER A 21 0.82 -35.06 -44.62
C SER A 21 0.74 -34.88 -43.10
N LEU A 22 1.57 -33.99 -42.56
CA LEU A 22 1.56 -33.58 -41.16
C LEU A 22 0.49 -32.51 -41.01
N THR A 23 -0.60 -32.82 -40.30
CA THR A 23 -1.46 -31.82 -39.66
C THR A 23 -1.31 -32.04 -38.16
N GLY A 24 -0.82 -31.01 -37.47
CA GLY A 24 -0.56 -31.05 -36.04
C GLY A 24 -1.86 -31.17 -35.27
N CYS A 25 -1.92 -32.15 -34.35
CA CYS A 25 -2.90 -32.16 -33.27
C CYS A 25 -2.62 -30.97 -32.34
N GLY A 26 -3.45 -29.92 -32.41
CA GLY A 26 -3.72 -29.11 -31.23
C GLY A 26 -4.76 -29.86 -30.40
N SER A 27 -4.39 -30.35 -29.22
CA SER A 27 -5.37 -30.76 -28.23
C SER A 27 -6.05 -29.48 -27.73
N GLU A 28 -7.32 -29.27 -28.06
CA GLU A 28 -8.16 -28.29 -27.37
C GLU A 28 -8.19 -28.68 -25.88
N GLU A 29 -7.60 -27.85 -25.03
CA GLU A 29 -7.76 -27.96 -23.59
C GLU A 29 -9.24 -27.75 -23.25
N VAL A 30 -9.84 -28.72 -22.57
CA VAL A 30 -11.19 -28.58 -22.05
C VAL A 30 -11.17 -27.49 -20.97
N PRO A 31 -12.00 -26.43 -21.06
CA PRO A 31 -12.06 -25.40 -20.03
C PRO A 31 -12.42 -26.02 -18.67
N VAL A 32 -11.64 -25.71 -17.65
CA VAL A 32 -11.95 -26.08 -16.26
C VAL A 32 -13.10 -25.18 -15.80
N ASP A 33 -14.18 -25.76 -15.29
CA ASP A 33 -15.26 -25.00 -14.64
C ASP A 33 -14.78 -24.51 -13.28
N LEU A 34 -14.54 -23.20 -13.18
CA LEU A 34 -14.09 -22.54 -11.96
C LEU A 34 -15.23 -21.92 -11.16
N SER A 35 -16.50 -22.11 -11.53
CA SER A 35 -17.64 -21.42 -10.88
C SER A 35 -17.79 -21.66 -9.37
N GLN A 36 -17.21 -22.76 -8.86
CA GLN A 36 -17.17 -23.08 -7.42
C GLN A 36 -15.74 -23.00 -6.85
N PHE A 37 -14.79 -22.43 -7.59
CA PHE A 37 -13.40 -22.31 -7.19
C PHE A 37 -13.27 -21.35 -6.00
N SER A 38 -12.52 -21.77 -4.99
CA SER A 38 -12.08 -20.92 -3.90
C SER A 38 -10.65 -21.27 -3.51
N TYR A 39 -9.85 -20.26 -3.20
CA TYR A 39 -8.57 -20.45 -2.51
C TYR A 39 -8.77 -20.83 -1.03
N TYR A 40 -9.93 -20.49 -0.49
CA TYR A 40 -10.11 -20.29 0.94
C TYR A 40 -10.91 -21.44 1.56
N LYS A 41 -10.34 -22.03 2.62
CA LYS A 41 -11.06 -23.01 3.42
C LYS A 41 -12.05 -22.27 4.33
N GLN A 42 -13.31 -22.30 3.93
CA GLN A 42 -14.41 -21.65 4.64
C GLN A 42 -14.99 -22.58 5.73
N PRO A 43 -14.94 -22.19 7.01
CA PRO A 43 -15.58 -22.95 8.10
C PRO A 43 -17.11 -23.06 7.95
N ASN A 44 -17.73 -23.86 8.82
CA ASN A 44 -19.18 -23.74 9.07
C ASN A 44 -19.41 -22.66 10.14
N ALA A 45 -20.58 -22.03 10.17
CA ALA A 45 -20.95 -21.05 11.19
C ALA A 45 -22.12 -21.53 12.04
N ALA A 46 -22.12 -21.19 13.34
CA ALA A 46 -23.30 -21.36 14.19
C ALA A 46 -24.25 -20.16 14.06
N GLU A 47 -25.50 -20.36 14.49
CA GLU A 47 -26.50 -19.29 14.58
C GLU A 47 -26.25 -18.34 15.78
N ILE A 48 -25.61 -18.83 16.85
CA ILE A 48 -25.29 -18.04 18.05
C ILE A 48 -23.78 -17.82 18.11
N ILE A 49 -23.39 -16.54 18.08
CA ILE A 49 -21.99 -16.11 18.11
C ILE A 49 -21.71 -15.40 19.42
N TYR A 50 -20.73 -15.88 20.17
CA TYR A 50 -20.31 -15.30 21.44
C TYR A 50 -19.34 -14.16 21.19
N THR A 51 -19.67 -12.99 21.76
CA THR A 51 -18.91 -11.76 21.55
C THR A 51 -18.12 -11.37 22.79
N VAL A 52 -16.88 -10.96 22.57
CA VAL A 52 -16.06 -10.25 23.54
C VAL A 52 -15.53 -8.97 22.91
N LYS A 53 -15.41 -7.89 23.68
CA LYS A 53 -14.85 -6.64 23.18
C LYS A 53 -13.34 -6.66 23.32
N ARG A 54 -12.63 -6.22 22.29
CA ARG A 54 -11.18 -6.07 22.32
C ARG A 54 -10.69 -5.19 23.48
N SER A 55 -11.46 -4.15 23.84
CA SER A 55 -11.14 -3.25 24.96
C SER A 55 -11.25 -3.90 26.34
N ASP A 56 -11.90 -5.05 26.46
CA ASP A 56 -12.04 -5.80 27.72
C ASP A 56 -10.94 -6.87 27.88
N LEU A 57 -10.04 -7.00 26.90
CA LEU A 57 -8.96 -7.98 26.86
C LEU A 57 -7.60 -7.27 27.04
N THR A 58 -6.73 -7.86 27.85
CA THR A 58 -5.29 -7.60 27.73
C THR A 58 -4.79 -8.17 26.40
N ASP A 59 -3.63 -7.73 25.92
CA ASP A 59 -3.01 -8.33 24.73
C ASP A 59 -2.81 -9.84 24.95
N ALA A 60 -2.39 -10.26 26.16
CA ALA A 60 -2.21 -11.67 26.53
C ALA A 60 -3.48 -12.49 26.34
N GLU A 61 -4.61 -11.94 26.79
CA GLU A 61 -5.92 -12.56 26.62
C GLU A 61 -6.37 -12.52 25.16
N TRP A 62 -6.01 -11.49 24.39
CA TRP A 62 -6.41 -11.42 23.01
C TRP A 62 -5.77 -12.51 22.14
N TYR A 63 -4.46 -12.78 22.29
CA TYR A 63 -3.82 -13.93 21.64
C TYR A 63 -4.51 -15.24 21.99
N MET A 64 -4.81 -15.42 23.27
CA MET A 64 -5.51 -16.60 23.76
C MET A 64 -6.88 -16.74 23.08
N ILE A 65 -7.67 -15.66 23.01
CA ILE A 65 -9.00 -15.67 22.44
C ILE A 65 -8.98 -15.85 20.91
N LEU A 66 -8.04 -15.24 20.20
CA LEU A 66 -7.87 -15.48 18.76
C LEU A 66 -7.54 -16.95 18.48
N SER A 67 -6.70 -17.57 19.31
CA SER A 67 -6.40 -19.00 19.17
C SER A 67 -7.62 -19.88 19.47
N LEU A 68 -8.42 -19.53 20.50
CA LEU A 68 -9.67 -20.21 20.80
C LEU A 68 -10.66 -20.09 19.65
N GLN A 69 -10.82 -18.87 19.09
CA GLN A 69 -11.68 -18.57 17.96
C GLN A 69 -11.34 -19.45 16.75
N GLY A 70 -10.06 -19.52 16.37
CA GLY A 70 -9.61 -20.38 15.29
C GLY A 70 -9.82 -21.88 15.56
N ILE A 71 -9.53 -22.34 16.78
CA ILE A 71 -9.72 -23.77 17.17
C ILE A 71 -11.20 -24.16 17.10
N VAL A 72 -12.09 -23.31 17.61
CA VAL A 72 -13.55 -23.53 17.57
C VAL A 72 -14.04 -23.57 16.12
N ALA A 73 -13.59 -22.62 15.29
CA ALA A 73 -13.92 -22.54 13.86
C ALA A 73 -13.49 -23.77 13.05
N GLN A 74 -12.51 -24.57 13.50
CA GLN A 74 -12.20 -25.85 12.83
C GLN A 74 -13.38 -26.85 12.83
N THR A 75 -14.38 -26.64 13.69
CA THR A 75 -15.60 -27.44 13.73
C THR A 75 -16.81 -26.62 13.29
N GLU A 76 -17.02 -25.48 13.95
CA GLU A 76 -18.10 -24.53 13.70
C GLU A 76 -17.70 -23.19 14.33
N ALA A 77 -17.69 -22.11 13.56
CA ALA A 77 -17.28 -20.78 14.01
C ALA A 77 -18.37 -20.17 14.90
N GLN A 78 -17.97 -19.76 16.12
CA GLN A 78 -18.90 -19.29 17.16
C GLN A 78 -18.38 -18.10 17.98
N ILE A 79 -17.21 -17.55 17.67
CA ILE A 79 -16.58 -16.50 18.47
C ILE A 79 -16.33 -15.28 17.59
N TRP A 80 -16.62 -14.12 18.15
CA TRP A 80 -16.39 -12.81 17.54
C TRP A 80 -15.68 -11.88 18.52
N VAL A 81 -14.61 -11.25 18.06
CA VAL A 81 -13.93 -10.19 18.79
C VAL A 81 -14.37 -8.86 18.21
N GLU A 82 -15.08 -8.07 19.01
CA GLU A 82 -15.57 -6.75 18.63
C GLU A 82 -14.47 -5.70 18.79
N GLU A 83 -14.07 -5.08 17.69
CA GLU A 83 -13.05 -4.02 17.65
C GLU A 83 -13.29 -3.02 16.52
N GLY A 84 -12.81 -1.77 16.67
CA GLY A 84 -12.89 -0.75 15.62
C GLY A 84 -14.31 -0.59 15.05
N ASN A 85 -14.43 -0.74 13.72
CA ASN A 85 -15.72 -0.69 13.00
C ASN A 85 -16.34 -2.05 12.73
N TYR A 86 -15.85 -3.13 13.37
CA TYR A 86 -16.32 -4.48 13.09
C TYR A 86 -17.81 -4.67 13.42
N GLY A 87 -18.38 -3.86 14.31
CA GLY A 87 -19.83 -3.84 14.57
C GLY A 87 -20.69 -3.67 13.32
N LEU A 88 -20.22 -2.94 12.30
CA LEU A 88 -20.91 -2.83 11.00
C LEU A 88 -21.01 -4.20 10.28
N TRP A 89 -19.96 -5.01 10.39
CA TRP A 89 -19.91 -6.34 9.81
C TRP A 89 -20.81 -7.32 10.58
N ALA A 90 -20.86 -7.19 11.91
CA ALA A 90 -21.77 -7.96 12.75
C ALA A 90 -23.25 -7.62 12.48
N GLU A 91 -23.59 -6.34 12.27
CA GLU A 91 -24.92 -5.91 11.84
C GLU A 91 -25.29 -6.57 10.50
N THR A 92 -24.39 -6.52 9.52
CA THR A 92 -24.65 -7.13 8.19
C THR A 92 -24.85 -8.64 8.29
N LEU A 93 -24.06 -9.35 9.12
CA LEU A 93 -24.27 -10.78 9.38
C LEU A 93 -25.62 -11.07 10.03
N THR A 94 -26.10 -10.18 10.89
CA THR A 94 -27.42 -10.31 11.52
C THR A 94 -28.52 -10.14 10.48
N ASP A 95 -28.40 -9.12 9.62
CA ASP A 95 -29.41 -8.77 8.62
C ASP A 95 -29.53 -9.82 7.50
N GLU A 96 -28.39 -10.30 6.97
CA GLU A 96 -28.36 -11.24 5.84
C GLU A 96 -28.54 -12.71 6.28
N PHE A 97 -27.98 -13.10 7.42
CA PHE A 97 -27.93 -14.51 7.85
C PHE A 97 -28.73 -14.81 9.13
N GLY A 98 -29.35 -13.81 9.76
CA GLY A 98 -30.14 -14.00 10.99
C GLY A 98 -29.29 -14.41 12.21
N VAL A 99 -27.99 -14.10 12.17
CA VAL A 99 -27.03 -14.45 13.23
C VAL A 99 -27.37 -13.70 14.51
N THR A 100 -27.29 -14.39 15.65
CA THR A 100 -27.47 -13.77 16.96
C THR A 100 -26.13 -13.60 17.66
N PHE A 101 -25.71 -12.35 17.83
CA PHE A 101 -24.53 -12.01 18.63
C PHE A 101 -24.90 -11.92 20.12
N GLN A 102 -24.29 -12.78 20.93
CA GLN A 102 -24.50 -12.87 22.38
C GLN A 102 -23.24 -12.43 23.13
N PRO A 103 -23.27 -11.32 23.88
CA PRO A 103 -22.19 -10.94 24.78
C PRO A 103 -21.85 -12.03 25.78
N VAL A 104 -20.56 -12.24 26.02
CA VAL A 104 -20.10 -13.08 27.13
C VAL A 104 -20.37 -12.35 28.44
N GLU A 105 -21.29 -12.89 29.23
CA GLU A 105 -21.62 -12.37 30.56
C GLU A 105 -20.57 -12.86 31.57
N ALA A 106 -19.77 -11.94 32.13
CA ALA A 106 -18.83 -12.23 33.21
C ALA A 106 -19.41 -11.73 34.55
N GLU A 107 -19.52 -12.61 35.55
CA GLU A 107 -20.08 -12.27 36.86
C GLU A 107 -18.98 -12.15 37.92
N ASN A 108 -19.24 -11.40 39.00
CA ASN A 108 -18.43 -11.43 40.23
C ASN A 108 -16.91 -11.18 40.06
N GLY A 109 -16.50 -10.38 39.07
CA GLY A 109 -15.09 -10.07 38.82
C GLY A 109 -14.34 -11.11 37.97
N GLU A 110 -15.06 -12.08 37.39
CA GLU A 110 -14.52 -12.94 36.34
C GLU A 110 -14.11 -12.11 35.12
N ARG A 111 -13.09 -12.59 34.38
CA ARG A 111 -12.68 -11.98 33.11
C ARG A 111 -13.36 -12.71 31.97
N ALA A 112 -13.97 -11.96 31.05
CA ALA A 112 -14.74 -12.52 29.93
C ALA A 112 -13.92 -13.50 29.07
N ALA A 113 -12.61 -13.27 28.94
CA ALA A 113 -11.70 -14.16 28.24
C ALA A 113 -11.75 -15.59 28.79
N TRP A 114 -11.65 -15.75 30.11
CA TRP A 114 -11.63 -17.06 30.76
C TRP A 114 -13.00 -17.72 30.82
N VAL A 115 -14.07 -16.93 30.95
CA VAL A 115 -15.45 -17.43 30.81
C VAL A 115 -15.63 -18.07 29.43
N LEU A 116 -15.09 -17.43 28.38
CA LEU A 116 -15.15 -17.96 27.01
C LEU A 116 -14.30 -19.23 26.85
N VAL A 117 -13.08 -19.26 27.41
CA VAL A 117 -12.21 -20.44 27.42
C VAL A 117 -12.89 -21.63 28.11
N ASP A 118 -13.46 -21.43 29.30
CA ASP A 118 -14.15 -22.49 30.04
C ASP A 118 -15.37 -23.01 29.27
N LYS A 119 -16.09 -22.12 28.60
CA LYS A 119 -17.25 -22.47 27.78
C LYS A 119 -16.90 -23.33 26.57
N PHE A 120 -15.76 -23.05 25.93
CA PHE A 120 -15.31 -23.75 24.72
C PHE A 120 -14.22 -24.79 24.98
N LYS A 121 -13.98 -25.13 26.25
CA LYS A 121 -12.90 -26.02 26.68
C LYS A 121 -12.95 -27.39 26.02
N ASP A 122 -14.14 -27.90 25.72
CA ASP A 122 -14.33 -29.19 25.05
C ASP A 122 -13.80 -29.23 23.60
N HIS A 123 -13.51 -28.07 22.99
CA HIS A 123 -12.83 -27.98 21.69
C HIS A 123 -11.31 -28.15 21.81
N LEU A 124 -10.74 -28.02 23.00
CA LEU A 124 -9.30 -28.12 23.25
C LEU A 124 -8.88 -29.58 23.41
N SER A 125 -7.86 -30.01 22.66
CA SER A 125 -7.33 -31.36 22.80
C SER A 125 -6.57 -31.51 24.11
N GLU A 126 -6.96 -32.50 24.92
CA GLU A 126 -6.32 -32.82 26.20
C GLU A 126 -6.23 -31.64 27.19
N ASN A 127 -7.11 -30.64 27.07
CA ASN A 127 -7.03 -29.35 27.78
C ASN A 127 -5.64 -28.69 27.61
N GLY A 128 -4.99 -28.92 26.47
CA GLY A 128 -3.61 -28.53 26.23
C GLY A 128 -3.45 -27.04 25.92
N TYR A 129 -2.30 -26.50 26.29
CA TYR A 129 -1.83 -25.21 25.80
C TYR A 129 -0.36 -25.24 25.36
N VAL A 130 -0.01 -24.37 24.42
CA VAL A 130 1.37 -24.04 24.03
C VAL A 130 1.71 -22.67 24.59
N SER A 131 2.80 -22.56 25.37
CA SER A 131 3.24 -21.26 25.88
C SER A 131 4.03 -20.50 24.82
N PHE A 132 3.93 -19.18 24.84
CA PHE A 132 4.75 -18.29 24.02
C PHE A 132 5.00 -16.98 24.78
N SER A 133 5.74 -16.05 24.19
CA SER A 133 5.87 -14.68 24.70
C SER A 133 5.52 -13.68 23.63
N PHE A 134 4.98 -12.55 24.09
CA PHE A 134 4.87 -11.34 23.29
C PHE A 134 6.16 -11.00 22.54
N ASP A 135 5.97 -10.45 21.35
CA ASP A 135 6.99 -9.80 20.53
C ASP A 135 8.19 -10.69 20.22
N ASP A 136 7.97 -12.00 20.16
CA ASP A 136 8.95 -12.95 19.65
C ASP A 136 8.32 -14.05 18.78
N ARG A 137 9.18 -14.69 17.99
CA ARG A 137 8.84 -15.75 17.02
C ARG A 137 8.09 -16.95 17.61
N SER A 138 8.08 -17.13 18.92
CA SER A 138 7.32 -18.19 19.55
C SER A 138 5.81 -18.01 19.38
N ALA A 139 5.31 -16.79 19.09
CA ALA A 139 3.92 -16.55 18.73
C ALA A 139 3.52 -17.28 17.42
N ASN A 140 4.37 -17.25 16.40
CA ASN A 140 4.16 -17.96 15.13
C ASN A 140 4.22 -19.49 15.29
N VAL A 141 5.19 -19.96 16.09
CA VAL A 141 5.26 -21.37 16.53
C VAL A 141 3.97 -21.80 17.21
N ALA A 142 3.52 -21.04 18.20
CA ALA A 142 2.32 -21.34 18.97
C ALA A 142 1.05 -21.28 18.11
N THR A 143 0.97 -20.35 17.16
CA THR A 143 -0.13 -20.25 16.18
C THR A 143 -0.25 -21.54 15.36
N THR A 144 0.86 -21.99 14.76
CA THR A 144 0.86 -23.23 13.97
C THR A 144 0.50 -24.45 14.82
N VAL A 145 1.06 -24.56 16.04
CA VAL A 145 0.77 -25.65 16.97
C VAL A 145 -0.70 -25.64 17.40
N ALA A 146 -1.28 -24.47 17.65
CA ALA A 146 -2.68 -24.34 18.03
C ALA A 146 -3.61 -24.87 16.92
N GLY A 147 -3.31 -24.54 15.66
CA GLY A 147 -4.04 -25.09 14.51
C GLY A 147 -3.91 -26.61 14.40
N MET A 148 -2.73 -27.16 14.66
CA MET A 148 -2.45 -28.59 14.48
C MET A 148 -2.97 -29.47 15.61
N GLU A 149 -2.80 -29.04 16.84
CA GLU A 149 -3.04 -29.86 18.02
C GLU A 149 -4.27 -29.43 18.81
N LYS A 150 -4.92 -28.31 18.43
CA LYS A 150 -6.02 -27.69 19.19
C LYS A 150 -5.61 -27.40 20.64
N TRP A 151 -4.37 -26.93 20.80
CA TRP A 151 -3.84 -26.44 22.06
C TRP A 151 -3.93 -24.93 22.08
N LEU A 152 -4.46 -24.38 23.17
CA LEU A 152 -4.65 -22.95 23.30
C LEU A 152 -3.29 -22.23 23.32
N MET A 153 -3.20 -21.03 22.73
CA MET A 153 -2.02 -20.17 22.88
C MET A 153 -2.11 -19.44 24.22
N ILE A 154 -1.07 -19.55 25.04
CA ILE A 154 -1.00 -18.89 26.35
C ILE A 154 0.31 -18.14 26.47
N ASP A 155 0.24 -16.82 26.62
CA ASP A 155 1.43 -16.04 26.96
C ASP A 155 1.96 -16.46 28.34
N GLU A 156 3.28 -16.43 28.54
CA GLU A 156 3.95 -16.78 29.80
C GLU A 156 3.34 -16.07 31.02
N SER A 157 2.83 -14.84 30.87
CA SER A 157 2.18 -14.09 31.94
C SER A 157 0.84 -14.67 32.40
N LEU A 158 0.17 -15.49 31.58
CA LEU A 158 -1.13 -16.10 31.86
C LEU A 158 -1.04 -17.57 32.30
N GLU A 159 0.14 -18.19 32.33
CA GLU A 159 0.27 -19.64 32.60
C GLU A 159 -0.31 -20.07 33.95
N ALA A 160 -0.08 -19.30 35.01
CA ALA A 160 -0.59 -19.64 36.34
C ALA A 160 -2.13 -19.65 36.36
N GLU A 161 -2.75 -18.75 35.60
CA GLU A 161 -4.20 -18.66 35.50
C GLU A 161 -4.75 -19.77 34.60
N ALA A 162 -4.12 -20.03 33.46
CA ALA A 162 -4.44 -21.17 32.59
C ALA A 162 -4.48 -22.50 33.37
N GLN A 163 -3.48 -22.72 34.23
CA GLN A 163 -3.41 -23.91 35.09
C GLN A 163 -4.53 -23.94 36.15
N SER A 164 -4.94 -22.78 36.68
CA SER A 164 -6.07 -22.69 37.60
C SER A 164 -7.41 -23.02 36.93
N HIS A 165 -7.53 -22.72 35.64
CA HIS A 165 -8.63 -23.17 34.77
C HIS A 165 -8.47 -24.62 34.31
N GLY A 166 -7.47 -25.35 34.81
CA GLY A 166 -7.26 -26.77 34.52
C GLY A 166 -6.73 -27.05 33.11
N LEU A 167 -6.08 -26.07 32.48
CA LEU A 167 -5.30 -26.28 31.26
C LEU A 167 -3.91 -26.83 31.59
N VAL A 168 -3.32 -27.58 30.66
CA VAL A 168 -2.06 -28.30 30.84
C VAL A 168 -1.05 -27.86 29.80
N LYS A 169 0.14 -27.42 30.24
CA LYS A 169 1.24 -27.07 29.31
C LYS A 169 1.66 -28.31 28.54
N LYS A 170 1.55 -28.26 27.21
CA LYS A 170 1.97 -29.35 26.30
C LYS A 170 3.29 -29.04 25.62
N MET A 171 3.53 -27.77 25.31
CA MET A 171 4.74 -27.30 24.66
C MET A 171 5.14 -25.93 25.18
N ASP A 172 6.45 -25.70 25.26
CA ASP A 172 7.03 -24.36 25.34
C ASP A 172 7.44 -23.91 23.93
N GLY A 173 6.75 -22.94 23.37
CA GLY A 173 6.96 -22.43 22.01
C GLY A 173 8.36 -21.85 21.81
N LYS A 174 8.96 -21.26 22.85
CA LYS A 174 10.35 -20.73 22.79
C LYS A 174 11.40 -21.83 22.63
N SER A 175 11.04 -23.08 22.94
CA SER A 175 11.93 -24.23 22.78
C SER A 175 12.00 -24.77 21.34
N ARG A 176 11.28 -24.14 20.40
CA ARG A 176 11.19 -24.53 18.99
C ARG A 176 11.36 -23.32 18.08
N THR A 177 11.81 -23.57 16.87
CA THR A 177 11.82 -22.59 15.78
C THR A 177 10.68 -22.85 14.81
N GLU A 178 10.29 -21.84 14.02
CA GLU A 178 9.31 -21.96 12.94
C GLU A 178 9.68 -23.11 11.98
N ALA A 179 10.97 -23.24 11.62
CA ALA A 179 11.46 -24.33 10.77
C ALA A 179 11.29 -25.74 11.39
N GLN A 180 11.50 -25.88 12.70
CA GLN A 180 11.28 -27.17 13.38
C GLN A 180 9.80 -27.54 13.44
N ILE A 181 8.93 -26.55 13.64
CA ILE A 181 7.48 -26.73 13.62
C ILE A 181 6.99 -27.07 12.21
N PHE A 182 7.49 -26.35 11.20
CA PHE A 182 7.22 -26.64 9.80
C PHE A 182 7.54 -28.10 9.47
N GLU A 183 8.76 -28.56 9.76
CA GLU A 183 9.16 -29.95 9.49
C GLU A 183 8.31 -30.96 10.27
N THR A 184 7.93 -30.66 11.51
CA THR A 184 7.11 -31.54 12.35
C THR A 184 5.71 -31.74 11.76
N TYR A 185 5.13 -30.70 11.17
CA TYR A 185 3.74 -30.70 10.69
C TYR A 185 3.59 -30.66 9.16
N ARG A 186 4.70 -30.67 8.41
CA ARG A 186 4.79 -30.50 6.95
C ARG A 186 3.76 -31.30 6.14
N ASP A 187 3.50 -32.53 6.55
CA ASP A 187 2.58 -33.46 5.86
C ASP A 187 1.10 -33.26 6.23
N ARG A 188 0.81 -32.47 7.27
CA ARG A 188 -0.52 -32.20 7.80
C ARG A 188 -0.98 -30.76 7.56
N LEU A 189 -0.04 -29.84 7.35
CA LEU A 189 -0.32 -28.42 7.12
C LEU A 189 -1.08 -28.22 5.80
N ASN A 190 -1.98 -27.24 5.80
CA ASN A 190 -2.66 -26.79 4.61
C ASN A 190 -1.66 -26.14 3.64
N LYS A 191 -1.55 -26.69 2.43
CA LYS A 191 -0.66 -26.22 1.36
C LYS A 191 -1.24 -25.08 0.53
N SER A 192 -2.55 -24.86 0.63
CA SER A 192 -3.27 -23.91 -0.21
C SER A 192 -3.43 -22.53 0.42
N LEU A 193 -2.75 -22.27 1.56
CA LEU A 193 -2.79 -20.99 2.26
C LEU A 193 -1.60 -20.87 3.22
N LEU A 194 -0.84 -19.78 3.10
CA LEU A 194 0.29 -19.43 3.97
C LEU A 194 -0.01 -18.17 4.77
N PHE A 195 0.69 -18.00 5.90
CA PHE A 195 0.60 -16.80 6.74
C PHE A 195 2.00 -16.27 7.07
N HIS A 196 2.25 -15.02 6.65
CA HIS A 196 3.49 -14.29 6.90
C HIS A 196 3.24 -13.13 7.87
N VAL A 197 3.35 -13.40 9.16
CA VAL A 197 2.84 -12.51 10.22
C VAL A 197 3.95 -12.16 11.18
N ASP A 198 4.26 -10.87 11.28
CA ASP A 198 5.23 -10.36 12.24
C ASP A 198 4.84 -10.71 13.69
N ASP A 199 5.82 -10.84 14.56
CA ASP A 199 5.74 -11.43 15.89
C ASP A 199 4.80 -10.65 16.83
N TYR A 200 4.70 -9.34 16.63
CA TYR A 200 3.83 -8.46 17.41
C TYR A 200 2.44 -8.27 16.79
N LYS A 201 2.20 -8.78 15.58
CA LYS A 201 0.90 -8.70 14.90
C LYS A 201 0.02 -9.85 15.35
N MET A 202 -1.11 -9.49 15.95
CA MET A 202 -1.97 -10.45 16.63
C MET A 202 -3.05 -11.02 15.70
N ASN A 203 -3.57 -10.20 14.79
CA ASN A 203 -4.90 -10.34 14.22
C ASN A 203 -5.14 -11.65 13.46
N VAL A 204 -4.80 -11.76 12.18
CA VAL A 204 -5.27 -12.80 11.21
C VAL A 204 -5.00 -14.27 11.59
N ARG A 205 -4.38 -14.51 12.75
CA ARG A 205 -4.04 -15.80 13.34
C ARG A 205 -5.27 -16.67 13.63
N ASP A 206 -6.43 -16.09 13.92
CA ASP A 206 -7.68 -16.85 14.09
C ASP A 206 -7.97 -17.70 12.84
N TYR A 207 -7.79 -17.11 11.66
CA TYR A 207 -7.98 -17.80 10.40
C TYR A 207 -6.85 -18.79 10.10
N CYS A 208 -5.59 -18.45 10.36
CA CYS A 208 -4.47 -19.38 10.23
C CYS A 208 -4.70 -20.68 11.01
N ILE A 209 -5.20 -20.55 12.24
CA ILE A 209 -5.52 -21.67 13.13
C ILE A 209 -6.73 -22.45 12.60
N ALA A 210 -7.79 -21.78 12.15
CA ALA A 210 -8.98 -22.42 11.59
C ALA A 210 -8.67 -23.21 10.31
N THR A 211 -7.76 -22.69 9.48
CA THR A 211 -7.38 -23.30 8.20
C THR A 211 -6.26 -24.31 8.33
N GLN A 212 -5.68 -24.48 9.52
CA GLN A 212 -4.59 -25.43 9.76
C GLN A 212 -3.36 -25.13 8.89
N SER A 213 -3.07 -23.84 8.72
CA SER A 213 -2.02 -23.32 7.85
C SER A 213 -0.71 -23.06 8.60
N PHE A 214 0.36 -22.86 7.84
CA PHE A 214 1.66 -22.52 8.40
C PHE A 214 1.78 -21.02 8.64
N CYS A 215 2.16 -20.63 9.87
CA CYS A 215 2.45 -19.25 10.26
C CYS A 215 3.95 -19.08 10.49
N PHE A 216 4.54 -18.11 9.80
CA PHE A 216 5.95 -17.76 9.94
C PHE A 216 6.16 -16.27 9.67
N TYR A 217 7.38 -15.81 9.84
CA TYR A 217 7.80 -14.50 9.37
C TYR A 217 9.20 -14.61 8.75
N TYR A 218 9.57 -13.71 7.85
CA TYR A 218 10.87 -13.72 7.22
C TYR A 218 11.37 -12.30 7.06
N VAL A 219 12.55 -12.03 7.60
CA VAL A 219 13.25 -10.76 7.44
C VAL A 219 14.51 -10.99 6.59
N ARG A 220 14.55 -10.36 5.42
CA ARG A 220 15.67 -10.48 4.49
C ARG A 220 16.99 -10.07 5.15
N GLY A 221 18.02 -10.90 4.94
CA GLY A 221 19.37 -10.64 5.47
C GLY A 221 19.53 -10.93 6.97
N VAL A 222 18.43 -11.24 7.67
CA VAL A 222 18.42 -11.72 9.06
C VAL A 222 18.14 -13.21 9.09
N ASP A 223 17.08 -13.65 8.40
CA ASP A 223 16.61 -15.03 8.41
C ASP A 223 17.23 -15.88 7.27
N ASP A 224 17.22 -17.20 7.45
CA ASP A 224 17.78 -18.15 6.48
C ASP A 224 16.92 -18.21 5.20
N ALA A 225 17.46 -17.68 4.10
CA ALA A 225 16.79 -17.72 2.80
C ALA A 225 16.52 -19.15 2.28
N ALA A 226 17.28 -20.16 2.73
CA ALA A 226 17.00 -21.54 2.36
C ALA A 226 15.69 -22.04 2.98
N PHE A 227 15.37 -21.61 4.21
CA PHE A 227 14.11 -21.95 4.87
C PHE A 227 12.92 -21.28 4.18
N LEU A 228 13.01 -19.99 3.86
CA LEU A 228 11.96 -19.31 3.07
C LEU A 228 11.70 -20.08 1.78
N LYS A 229 12.76 -20.34 0.99
CA LYS A 229 12.63 -21.06 -0.27
C LYS A 229 11.96 -22.41 -0.09
N GLU A 230 12.33 -23.15 0.96
CA GLU A 230 11.74 -24.45 1.26
C GLU A 230 10.22 -24.36 1.53
N VAL A 231 9.77 -23.33 2.23
CA VAL A 231 8.34 -23.08 2.50
C VAL A 231 7.60 -22.71 1.24
N LEU A 232 8.15 -21.78 0.44
CA LEU A 232 7.51 -21.35 -0.81
C LEU A 232 7.42 -22.49 -1.84
N ASP A 233 8.47 -23.31 -1.98
CA ASP A 233 8.47 -24.49 -2.86
C ASP A 233 7.51 -25.61 -2.39
N TRP A 234 7.11 -25.61 -1.11
CA TRP A 234 6.25 -26.65 -0.54
C TRP A 234 4.76 -26.38 -0.73
N ALA A 235 4.37 -25.10 -0.77
CA ALA A 235 3.01 -24.65 -1.01
C ALA A 235 2.53 -25.03 -2.42
N ASP A 236 1.22 -25.10 -2.63
CA ASP A 236 0.67 -25.30 -3.98
C ASP A 236 0.84 -24.02 -4.82
N ASP A 237 0.92 -24.15 -6.15
CA ASP A 237 0.99 -22.97 -7.03
C ASP A 237 -0.33 -22.17 -6.98
N ASN A 238 -0.22 -20.84 -7.18
CA ASN A 238 -1.33 -19.90 -7.22
C ASN A 238 -2.15 -19.87 -5.93
N VAL A 239 -1.48 -19.83 -4.78
CA VAL A 239 -2.16 -19.77 -3.48
C VAL A 239 -1.82 -18.50 -2.72
N PRO A 240 -2.74 -18.01 -1.87
CA PRO A 240 -2.50 -16.79 -1.11
C PRO A 240 -1.51 -16.97 0.04
N ILE A 241 -0.71 -15.93 0.27
CA ILE A 241 0.05 -15.72 1.51
C ILE A 241 -0.49 -14.47 2.20
N LEU A 242 -1.17 -14.67 3.34
CA LEU A 242 -1.81 -13.61 4.10
C LEU A 242 -0.84 -13.04 5.13
N GLY A 243 -0.83 -11.72 5.25
CA GLY A 243 0.03 -11.01 6.20
C GLY A 243 0.71 -9.83 5.53
N TRP A 244 1.88 -9.43 6.01
CA TRP A 244 2.62 -8.30 5.44
C TRP A 244 4.11 -8.36 5.76
N THR A 245 4.86 -7.34 5.34
CA THR A 245 6.31 -7.18 5.51
C THR A 245 6.68 -5.68 5.53
N ASP A 246 7.89 -5.35 5.97
CA ASP A 246 8.43 -3.99 5.84
C ASP A 246 9.08 -3.71 4.46
N ASP A 247 9.45 -4.73 3.70
CA ASP A 247 10.06 -4.63 2.35
C ASP A 247 9.11 -5.19 1.28
N GLU A 248 8.12 -4.38 0.90
CA GLU A 248 7.07 -4.74 -0.07
C GLU A 248 7.64 -5.22 -1.41
N LEU A 249 8.56 -4.44 -1.98
CA LEU A 249 9.10 -4.71 -3.31
C LEU A 249 9.77 -6.09 -3.38
N ASP A 250 10.62 -6.39 -2.40
CA ASP A 250 11.32 -7.66 -2.34
C ASP A 250 10.36 -8.82 -2.06
N TYR A 251 9.42 -8.64 -1.12
CA TYR A 251 8.48 -9.68 -0.72
C TYR A 251 7.52 -10.07 -1.85
N VAL A 252 6.90 -9.10 -2.51
CA VAL A 252 6.00 -9.36 -3.65
C VAL A 252 6.78 -9.98 -4.81
N THR A 253 8.01 -9.53 -5.07
CA THR A 253 8.87 -10.11 -6.10
C THR A 253 9.19 -11.57 -5.81
N GLN A 254 9.57 -11.91 -4.58
CA GLN A 254 9.88 -13.29 -4.18
C GLN A 254 8.67 -14.20 -4.24
N ASN A 255 7.52 -13.75 -3.71
CA ASN A 255 6.28 -14.53 -3.74
C ASN A 255 5.79 -14.75 -5.18
N SER A 256 5.79 -13.71 -6.01
CA SER A 256 5.38 -13.79 -7.42
C SER A 256 6.26 -14.78 -8.21
N ALA A 257 7.58 -14.75 -7.99
CA ALA A 257 8.52 -15.68 -8.62
C ALA A 257 8.30 -17.14 -8.18
N ALA A 258 7.64 -17.35 -7.05
CA ALA A 258 7.28 -18.66 -6.50
C ALA A 258 5.81 -19.06 -6.76
N ASN A 259 5.09 -18.36 -7.67
CA ASN A 259 3.66 -18.57 -7.94
C ASN A 259 2.74 -18.34 -6.72
N LEU A 260 3.09 -17.41 -5.84
CA LEU A 260 2.27 -17.09 -4.66
C LEU A 260 1.68 -15.69 -4.76
N ILE A 261 0.50 -15.54 -4.15
CA ILE A 261 -0.32 -14.33 -4.24
C ILE A 261 -0.24 -13.59 -2.91
N THR A 262 0.36 -12.39 -2.89
CA THR A 262 0.50 -11.61 -1.66
C THR A 262 -0.84 -10.96 -1.27
N MET A 263 -1.22 -11.06 0.00
CA MET A 263 -2.46 -10.47 0.54
C MET A 263 -2.16 -9.66 1.81
N GLY A 264 -2.25 -8.33 1.73
CA GLY A 264 -2.14 -7.43 2.87
C GLY A 264 -3.29 -7.63 3.86
N ALA A 265 -3.06 -8.46 4.89
CA ALA A 265 -4.12 -8.90 5.81
C ALA A 265 -3.66 -9.05 7.28
N ASP A 266 -2.47 -8.56 7.63
CA ASP A 266 -1.83 -8.74 8.94
C ASP A 266 -2.63 -8.14 10.12
N TRP A 267 -3.49 -7.17 9.87
CA TRP A 267 -4.39 -6.56 10.86
C TRP A 267 -5.86 -6.97 10.70
N CYS A 268 -6.18 -7.90 9.79
CA CYS A 268 -7.54 -8.40 9.63
C CYS A 268 -7.91 -9.35 10.77
N SER A 269 -9.06 -9.14 11.38
CA SER A 269 -9.59 -9.99 12.46
C SER A 269 -10.83 -10.75 12.01
N ASN A 270 -11.20 -11.77 12.78
CA ASN A 270 -12.45 -12.51 12.62
C ASN A 270 -12.65 -13.20 11.27
N PHE A 271 -11.60 -13.39 10.46
CA PHE A 271 -11.70 -14.08 9.17
C PHE A 271 -12.14 -15.54 9.33
N SER A 272 -11.86 -16.19 10.46
CA SER A 272 -12.40 -17.51 10.79
C SER A 272 -13.93 -17.55 10.92
N LEU A 273 -14.56 -16.42 11.29
CA LEU A 273 -16.02 -16.29 11.32
C LEU A 273 -16.56 -15.69 10.02
N LEU A 274 -15.98 -14.60 9.54
CA LEU A 274 -16.47 -13.89 8.34
C LEU A 274 -16.51 -14.81 7.11
N SER A 275 -15.49 -15.65 6.92
CA SER A 275 -15.42 -16.59 5.79
C SER A 275 -16.40 -17.77 5.91
N ALA A 276 -17.00 -17.97 7.08
CA ALA A 276 -17.94 -19.06 7.31
C ALA A 276 -19.34 -18.77 6.73
N PHE A 277 -19.66 -17.49 6.48
CA PHE A 277 -20.91 -17.06 5.86
C PHE A 277 -20.71 -16.86 4.37
N ARG A 278 -21.51 -17.54 3.55
CA ARG A 278 -21.33 -17.61 2.10
C ARG A 278 -22.54 -17.07 1.37
N LEU A 279 -22.29 -16.35 0.28
CA LEU A 279 -23.34 -15.95 -0.65
C LEU A 279 -23.52 -17.04 -1.71
N ASP A 280 -24.77 -17.38 -2.01
CA ASP A 280 -25.16 -18.31 -3.07
C ASP A 280 -25.42 -17.63 -4.42
N ARG A 281 -25.04 -16.34 -4.51
CA ARG A 281 -25.25 -15.46 -5.66
C ARG A 281 -24.05 -14.54 -5.86
N PRO A 282 -23.74 -14.14 -7.11
CA PRO A 282 -22.80 -13.06 -7.34
C PRO A 282 -23.30 -11.77 -6.68
N LEU A 283 -22.35 -10.90 -6.34
CA LEU A 283 -22.60 -9.53 -5.95
C LEU A 283 -22.69 -8.66 -7.20
N GLU A 284 -23.49 -7.60 -7.13
CA GLU A 284 -23.66 -6.62 -8.20
C GLU A 284 -23.27 -5.25 -7.66
N GLN A 285 -22.44 -4.53 -8.42
CA GLN A 285 -22.12 -3.15 -8.07
C GLN A 285 -23.37 -2.28 -8.24
N LYS A 286 -23.52 -1.24 -7.40
CA LYS A 286 -24.61 -0.27 -7.57
C LYS A 286 -24.48 0.59 -8.82
N THR A 287 -23.25 0.87 -9.24
CA THR A 287 -22.98 1.72 -10.39
C THR A 287 -23.14 0.92 -11.66
N ALA A 288 -24.33 0.99 -12.25
CA ALA A 288 -24.59 0.35 -13.53
C ALA A 288 -23.79 1.03 -14.65
N PHE A 289 -23.13 0.23 -15.49
CA PHE A 289 -22.45 0.74 -16.68
C PHE A 289 -23.41 1.55 -17.57
N GLN A 290 -23.00 2.78 -17.91
CA GLN A 290 -23.67 3.63 -18.89
C GLN A 290 -22.63 4.11 -19.91
N PRO A 291 -22.81 3.82 -21.21
CA PRO A 291 -21.85 4.23 -22.23
C PRO A 291 -21.83 5.75 -22.39
N VAL A 292 -20.63 6.31 -22.51
CA VAL A 292 -20.41 7.73 -22.79
C VAL A 292 -20.15 7.90 -24.29
N THR A 293 -20.73 8.93 -24.90
CA THR A 293 -20.44 9.29 -26.30
C THR A 293 -19.28 10.27 -26.30
N ALA A 294 -18.20 9.94 -27.02
CA ALA A 294 -17.04 10.81 -27.13
C ALA A 294 -17.39 12.17 -27.74
N ASP A 295 -17.00 13.25 -27.06
CA ASP A 295 -17.09 14.63 -27.55
C ASP A 295 -15.70 15.05 -28.06
N PRO A 296 -15.59 15.51 -29.33
CA PRO A 296 -14.31 15.83 -29.95
C PRO A 296 -13.54 16.97 -29.27
N ASP A 297 -14.18 17.78 -28.42
CA ASP A 297 -13.55 18.91 -27.73
C ASP A 297 -13.24 18.62 -26.25
N LYS A 298 -13.38 17.36 -25.80
CA LYS A 298 -13.18 16.95 -24.40
C LYS A 298 -11.86 16.21 -24.15
N HIS A 299 -11.40 16.31 -22.91
CA HIS A 299 -10.38 15.43 -22.31
C HIS A 299 -11.05 14.57 -21.25
N TYR A 300 -10.81 13.25 -21.26
CA TYR A 300 -11.45 12.33 -20.33
C TYR A 300 -10.51 11.97 -19.18
N LEU A 301 -10.99 12.09 -17.94
CA LEU A 301 -10.25 11.79 -16.72
C LEU A 301 -10.94 10.63 -15.98
N THR A 302 -10.18 9.62 -15.58
CA THR A 302 -10.64 8.65 -14.57
C THR A 302 -9.77 8.79 -13.32
N ILE A 303 -10.41 8.77 -12.14
CA ILE A 303 -9.75 8.95 -10.84
C ILE A 303 -9.85 7.63 -10.08
N VAL A 304 -8.73 7.12 -9.61
CA VAL A 304 -8.62 5.81 -8.94
C VAL A 304 -7.94 5.97 -7.59
N MET A 305 -8.55 5.44 -6.53
CA MET A 305 -7.89 5.35 -5.23
C MET A 305 -6.95 4.15 -5.19
N SER A 306 -5.72 4.32 -4.68
CA SER A 306 -4.75 3.24 -4.52
C SER A 306 -5.13 2.27 -3.38
N ASP A 307 -4.32 1.22 -3.19
CA ASP A 307 -4.34 0.30 -2.04
C ASP A 307 -5.63 -0.50 -1.83
N GLY A 308 -6.50 -0.61 -2.83
CA GLY A 308 -7.73 -1.41 -2.74
C GLY A 308 -7.52 -2.93 -2.63
N ASP A 309 -6.28 -3.42 -2.80
CA ASP A 309 -5.90 -4.81 -2.50
C ASP A 309 -5.66 -5.07 -1.02
N ASN A 310 -5.40 -4.01 -0.24
CA ASN A 310 -5.10 -4.08 1.19
C ASN A 310 -6.36 -4.39 1.99
N MET A 311 -6.48 -5.64 2.43
CA MET A 311 -7.67 -6.12 3.13
C MET A 311 -7.82 -5.51 4.53
N THR A 312 -6.70 -5.16 5.17
CA THR A 312 -6.69 -4.47 6.47
C THR A 312 -7.45 -3.15 6.36
N TRP A 313 -7.29 -2.43 5.25
CA TRP A 313 -7.90 -1.13 5.07
C TRP A 313 -9.43 -1.22 4.99
N HIS A 314 -9.94 -2.14 4.15
CA HIS A 314 -11.37 -2.41 3.97
C HIS A 314 -12.04 -2.93 5.23
N THR A 315 -11.40 -3.87 5.94
CA THR A 315 -11.94 -4.42 7.19
C THR A 315 -11.92 -3.44 8.36
N GLY A 316 -11.05 -2.43 8.29
CA GLY A 316 -10.88 -1.38 9.30
C GLY A 316 -11.75 -0.14 9.06
N GLU A 317 -11.10 0.99 8.77
CA GLU A 317 -11.74 2.31 8.74
C GLU A 317 -12.11 2.82 7.36
N PHE A 318 -11.83 2.07 6.28
CA PHE A 318 -12.11 2.50 4.91
C PHE A 318 -13.51 3.11 4.74
N THR A 319 -14.55 2.37 5.16
CA THR A 319 -15.94 2.72 4.92
C THR A 319 -16.48 3.89 5.74
N THR A 320 -15.86 4.15 6.89
CA THR A 320 -16.34 5.13 7.89
C THR A 320 -15.45 6.36 7.98
N SER A 321 -14.18 6.26 7.57
CA SER A 321 -13.21 7.35 7.66
C SER A 321 -13.62 8.54 6.81
N PRO A 322 -13.61 9.77 7.36
CA PRO A 322 -13.86 10.97 6.58
C PRO A 322 -12.74 11.30 5.59
N GLN A 323 -11.64 10.55 5.55
CA GLN A 323 -10.57 10.74 4.57
C GLN A 323 -10.94 10.14 3.20
N TRP A 324 -11.64 9.00 3.18
CA TRP A 324 -11.84 8.19 1.97
C TRP A 324 -13.33 7.97 1.71
N TYR A 325 -13.80 6.73 1.85
CA TYR A 325 -15.16 6.34 1.54
C TYR A 325 -16.14 7.16 2.40
N GLY A 326 -15.94 7.25 3.71
CA GLY A 326 -16.81 8.03 4.61
C GLY A 326 -16.83 9.55 4.42
N ASN A 327 -16.08 10.12 3.46
CA ASN A 327 -16.00 11.55 3.22
C ASN A 327 -17.32 12.15 2.69
N SER A 328 -17.65 13.38 3.12
CA SER A 328 -18.88 14.08 2.72
C SER A 328 -18.92 14.57 1.26
N TYR A 329 -17.77 14.65 0.58
CA TYR A 329 -17.68 14.98 -0.85
C TYR A 329 -17.83 13.75 -1.75
N ARG A 330 -17.77 12.53 -1.20
CA ARG A 330 -18.03 11.29 -1.96
C ARG A 330 -19.40 11.38 -2.64
N GLY A 331 -19.44 10.96 -3.90
CA GLY A 331 -20.65 11.00 -4.72
C GLY A 331 -20.89 12.30 -5.47
N GLN A 332 -20.07 13.34 -5.29
CA GLN A 332 -20.17 14.58 -6.07
C GLN A 332 -19.47 14.49 -7.44
N PHE A 333 -18.57 13.52 -7.62
CA PHE A 333 -17.84 13.24 -8.86
C PHE A 333 -17.61 11.73 -8.96
N PRO A 334 -17.46 11.16 -10.18
CA PRO A 334 -17.10 9.76 -10.35
C PRO A 334 -15.75 9.42 -9.70
N MET A 335 -15.73 8.33 -8.94
CA MET A 335 -14.56 7.81 -8.27
C MET A 335 -14.48 6.30 -8.46
N ASN A 336 -13.27 5.78 -8.69
CA ASN A 336 -13.02 4.35 -8.75
C ASN A 336 -12.30 3.88 -7.50
N TRP A 337 -12.87 2.90 -6.82
CA TRP A 337 -12.31 2.27 -5.63
C TRP A 337 -11.77 0.89 -6.01
N GLY A 338 -10.50 0.63 -5.69
CA GLY A 338 -10.00 -0.74 -5.78
C GLY A 338 -10.64 -1.60 -4.69
N ILE A 339 -10.87 -2.87 -4.99
CA ILE A 339 -11.31 -3.86 -4.00
C ILE A 339 -10.65 -5.21 -4.26
N ASN A 340 -10.31 -5.93 -3.20
CA ASN A 340 -9.78 -7.27 -3.32
C ASN A 340 -10.93 -8.28 -3.57
N PRO A 341 -11.06 -8.89 -4.76
CA PRO A 341 -12.15 -9.82 -5.07
C PRO A 341 -12.20 -11.04 -4.15
N SER A 342 -11.08 -11.39 -3.50
CA SER A 342 -11.00 -12.48 -2.54
C SER A 342 -11.89 -12.27 -1.31
N PHE A 343 -12.35 -11.03 -1.05
CA PHE A 343 -13.39 -10.78 -0.05
C PHE A 343 -14.67 -11.57 -0.28
N TYR A 344 -14.99 -11.95 -1.52
CA TYR A 344 -16.16 -12.79 -1.78
C TYR A 344 -16.15 -14.10 -0.97
N ASP A 345 -14.97 -14.65 -0.69
CA ASP A 345 -14.86 -15.88 0.10
C ASP A 345 -14.35 -15.66 1.53
N LEU A 346 -13.65 -14.54 1.80
CA LEU A 346 -13.09 -14.21 3.11
C LEU A 346 -14.04 -13.41 4.01
N ALA A 347 -14.80 -12.47 3.42
CA ALA A 347 -15.76 -11.62 4.12
C ALA A 347 -16.84 -11.09 3.14
N PRO A 348 -17.68 -11.96 2.56
CA PRO A 348 -18.61 -11.55 1.50
C PRO A 348 -19.62 -10.49 1.93
N THR A 349 -20.07 -10.53 3.19
CA THR A 349 -21.00 -9.54 3.74
C THR A 349 -20.38 -8.15 3.87
N LEU A 350 -19.07 -8.07 4.12
CA LEU A 350 -18.35 -6.79 4.10
C LEU A 350 -18.39 -6.20 2.69
N LEU A 351 -18.02 -6.99 1.68
CA LEU A 351 -18.02 -6.56 0.28
C LEU A 351 -19.43 -6.13 -0.18
N GLU A 352 -20.45 -6.91 0.18
CA GLU A 352 -21.84 -6.56 -0.07
C GLU A 352 -22.21 -5.23 0.57
N ARG A 353 -21.87 -5.03 1.84
CA ARG A 353 -22.16 -3.80 2.57
C ARG A 353 -21.45 -2.60 1.96
N GLU A 354 -20.22 -2.76 1.47
CA GLU A 354 -19.52 -1.71 0.73
C GLU A 354 -20.28 -1.31 -0.54
N TYR A 355 -20.75 -2.28 -1.33
CA TYR A 355 -21.61 -2.00 -2.49
C TYR A 355 -22.93 -1.36 -2.08
N GLU A 356 -23.52 -1.75 -0.95
CA GLU A 356 -24.71 -1.10 -0.41
C GLU A 356 -24.50 0.36 0.00
N MET A 357 -23.29 0.74 0.41
CA MET A 357 -22.98 2.12 0.79
C MET A 357 -22.60 3.00 -0.40
N ALA A 358 -22.37 2.40 -1.57
CA ALA A 358 -21.98 3.11 -2.78
C ALA A 358 -23.02 4.14 -3.24
N THR A 359 -22.53 5.32 -3.61
CA THR A 359 -23.28 6.32 -4.36
C THR A 359 -23.30 5.95 -5.85
N PRO A 360 -24.17 6.57 -6.68
CA PRO A 360 -24.18 6.34 -8.13
C PRO A 360 -22.89 6.72 -8.87
N ASN A 361 -21.96 7.41 -8.19
CA ASN A 361 -20.68 7.85 -8.72
C ASN A 361 -19.50 7.02 -8.18
N ASP A 362 -19.75 6.02 -7.34
CA ASP A 362 -18.71 5.11 -6.85
C ASP A 362 -18.68 3.86 -7.73
N ALA A 363 -17.63 3.70 -8.53
CA ALA A 363 -17.36 2.49 -9.29
C ALA A 363 -16.26 1.67 -8.60
N PHE A 364 -16.27 0.35 -8.79
CA PHE A 364 -15.27 -0.54 -8.23
C PHE A 364 -14.50 -1.27 -9.33
N ILE A 365 -13.20 -1.40 -9.12
CA ILE A 365 -12.25 -2.15 -9.93
C ILE A 365 -11.50 -3.12 -9.03
N THR A 366 -10.70 -4.05 -9.58
CA THR A 366 -9.85 -4.86 -8.70
C THR A 366 -8.80 -3.97 -8.00
N GLY A 367 -8.43 -4.33 -6.78
CA GLY A 367 -7.12 -3.98 -6.24
C GLY A 367 -6.00 -4.57 -7.12
N VAL A 368 -4.76 -4.16 -6.87
CA VAL A 368 -3.61 -4.73 -7.60
C VAL A 368 -3.32 -6.14 -7.07
N SER A 369 -3.13 -7.17 -7.88
CA SER A 369 -3.16 -7.26 -9.34
C SER A 369 -4.25 -8.24 -9.80
N GLY A 370 -5.46 -8.16 -9.22
CA GLY A 370 -6.53 -9.15 -9.40
C GLY A 370 -7.04 -9.68 -8.06
N THR A 371 -7.01 -11.00 -7.86
CA THR A 371 -7.40 -11.64 -6.57
C THR A 371 -6.42 -11.38 -5.41
N GLY A 372 -5.27 -10.77 -5.70
CA GLY A 372 -4.27 -10.34 -4.74
C GLY A 372 -3.04 -9.79 -5.46
N TYR A 373 -2.07 -9.30 -4.69
CA TYR A 373 -0.93 -8.59 -5.24
C TYR A 373 0.13 -9.57 -5.78
N ILE A 374 0.30 -9.54 -7.09
CA ILE A 374 1.40 -10.16 -7.82
C ILE A 374 2.10 -9.14 -8.71
N ASN A 375 3.39 -9.36 -8.97
CA ASN A 375 4.06 -8.80 -10.13
C ASN A 375 3.73 -9.73 -11.32
N ALA A 376 2.78 -9.32 -12.17
CA ALA A 376 2.36 -10.11 -13.32
C ALA A 376 3.51 -10.31 -14.31
N THR A 377 4.43 -9.34 -14.37
CA THR A 377 5.65 -9.44 -15.16
C THR A 377 6.57 -10.53 -14.61
N GLY A 378 6.64 -11.65 -15.32
CA GLY A 378 7.48 -12.81 -14.97
C GLY A 378 6.83 -13.81 -14.02
N TYR A 379 5.52 -13.67 -13.75
CA TYR A 379 4.76 -14.63 -12.94
C TYR A 379 4.63 -15.98 -13.68
N PRO A 380 5.12 -17.12 -13.13
CA PRO A 380 5.28 -18.34 -13.90
C PRO A 380 3.98 -18.98 -14.42
N ASP A 381 2.94 -19.14 -13.58
CA ASP A 381 1.64 -19.68 -13.97
C ASP A 381 0.54 -18.60 -14.02
N LEU A 382 0.81 -17.55 -14.81
CA LEU A 382 -0.10 -16.41 -14.97
C LEU A 382 -1.43 -16.81 -15.63
N LYS A 383 -1.43 -17.87 -16.45
CA LYS A 383 -2.63 -18.36 -17.13
C LYS A 383 -3.68 -18.85 -16.15
N THR A 384 -3.29 -19.67 -15.18
CA THR A 384 -4.19 -20.16 -14.14
C THR A 384 -4.64 -19.01 -13.24
N PHE A 385 -3.71 -18.13 -12.82
CA PHE A 385 -4.04 -16.95 -12.02
C PHE A 385 -5.07 -16.04 -12.70
N ALA A 386 -4.90 -15.76 -14.00
CA ALA A 386 -5.82 -14.93 -14.77
C ALA A 386 -7.23 -15.57 -14.87
N ALA A 387 -7.31 -16.89 -15.05
CA ALA A 387 -8.59 -17.61 -15.09
C ALA A 387 -9.32 -17.57 -13.73
N GLN A 388 -8.58 -17.73 -12.63
CA GLN A 388 -9.14 -17.60 -11.27
C GLN A 388 -9.59 -16.16 -10.98
N THR A 389 -8.76 -15.17 -11.37
CA THR A 389 -9.08 -13.74 -11.27
C THR A 389 -10.37 -13.41 -12.00
N ASN A 390 -10.53 -13.90 -13.24
CA ASN A 390 -11.75 -13.72 -14.01
C ASN A 390 -13.00 -14.24 -13.28
N GLU A 391 -12.91 -15.40 -12.65
CA GLU A 391 -14.07 -15.97 -11.95
C GLU A 391 -14.42 -15.19 -10.67
N TYR A 392 -13.42 -14.75 -9.90
CA TYR A 392 -13.68 -13.86 -8.77
C TYR A 392 -14.23 -12.50 -9.21
N MET A 393 -13.66 -11.89 -10.25
CA MET A 393 -14.20 -10.65 -10.81
C MET A 393 -15.65 -10.80 -11.26
N LYS A 394 -16.01 -11.95 -11.85
CA LYS A 394 -17.40 -12.24 -12.24
C LYS A 394 -18.33 -12.37 -11.04
N ARG A 395 -17.87 -12.99 -9.95
CA ARG A 395 -18.65 -13.11 -8.70
C ARG A 395 -18.81 -11.77 -7.97
N CYS A 396 -17.89 -10.84 -8.18
CA CYS A 396 -17.92 -9.50 -7.58
C CYS A 396 -18.40 -8.40 -8.54
N ASP A 397 -18.85 -8.74 -9.75
CA ASP A 397 -19.26 -7.79 -10.79
C ASP A 397 -18.20 -6.73 -11.14
N LEU A 398 -16.93 -7.14 -11.16
CA LEU A 398 -15.79 -6.30 -11.54
C LEU A 398 -15.43 -6.53 -13.02
N HIS A 399 -15.15 -5.46 -13.76
CA HIS A 399 -14.89 -5.52 -15.21
C HIS A 399 -13.53 -4.96 -15.63
N VAL A 400 -12.91 -4.14 -14.78
CA VAL A 400 -11.60 -3.52 -15.03
C VAL A 400 -10.58 -4.10 -14.06
N LEU A 401 -9.50 -4.63 -14.63
CA LEU A 401 -8.36 -5.13 -13.87
C LEU A 401 -7.41 -3.98 -13.54
N ASN A 402 -6.99 -3.84 -12.30
CA ASN A 402 -5.86 -2.99 -11.93
C ASN A 402 -4.61 -3.85 -11.74
N LEU A 403 -3.47 -3.39 -12.26
CA LEU A 403 -2.18 -4.07 -12.19
C LEU A 403 -1.13 -3.17 -11.55
N LEU A 404 -0.18 -3.75 -10.83
CA LEU A 404 1.04 -3.08 -10.39
C LEU A 404 2.26 -3.92 -10.77
N ASP A 405 3.19 -3.30 -11.49
CA ASP A 405 4.49 -3.88 -11.82
C ASP A 405 5.61 -2.84 -11.71
N ASN A 406 6.85 -3.31 -11.66
CA ASN A 406 8.03 -2.44 -11.61
C ASN A 406 8.35 -1.76 -12.94
N TYR A 407 7.95 -2.35 -14.06
CA TYR A 407 8.14 -1.83 -15.40
C TYR A 407 7.06 -2.42 -16.33
N VAL A 408 6.83 -1.77 -17.47
CA VAL A 408 5.86 -2.29 -18.45
C VAL A 408 6.46 -3.47 -19.21
N ASN A 409 5.75 -4.60 -19.22
CA ASN A 409 6.00 -5.72 -20.12
C ASN A 409 4.69 -6.25 -20.71
N PRO A 410 4.37 -5.98 -22.00
CA PRO A 410 3.10 -6.35 -22.61
C PRO A 410 2.75 -7.85 -22.54
N ASP A 411 3.71 -8.75 -22.31
CA ASP A 411 3.41 -10.17 -22.08
C ASP A 411 2.58 -10.40 -20.80
N ALA A 412 2.69 -9.51 -19.81
CA ALA A 412 1.96 -9.58 -18.54
C ALA A 412 0.44 -9.43 -18.68
N ILE A 413 -0.05 -8.83 -19.76
CA ILE A 413 -1.49 -8.61 -19.98
C ILE A 413 -2.16 -9.69 -20.82
N VAL A 414 -1.38 -10.56 -21.49
CA VAL A 414 -1.89 -11.50 -22.51
C VAL A 414 -2.88 -12.50 -21.92
N GLU A 415 -2.59 -13.10 -20.78
CA GLU A 415 -3.48 -14.11 -20.18
C GLU A 415 -4.74 -13.49 -19.57
N PHE A 416 -4.66 -12.27 -19.03
CA PHE A 416 -5.82 -11.52 -18.56
C PHE A 416 -6.72 -11.08 -19.71
N ALA A 417 -6.14 -10.61 -20.81
CA ALA A 417 -6.90 -10.15 -21.98
C ALA A 417 -7.74 -11.25 -22.63
N LYS A 418 -7.35 -12.52 -22.50
CA LYS A 418 -8.15 -13.68 -22.97
C LYS A 418 -9.44 -13.89 -22.16
N GLN A 419 -9.51 -13.36 -20.94
CA GLN A 419 -10.60 -13.64 -20.01
C GLN A 419 -11.86 -12.83 -20.32
N PRO A 420 -13.06 -13.44 -20.37
CA PRO A 420 -14.27 -12.77 -20.85
C PRO A 420 -14.81 -11.66 -19.92
N GLN A 421 -14.59 -11.76 -18.61
CA GLN A 421 -15.05 -10.77 -17.63
C GLN A 421 -14.23 -9.49 -17.71
N ILE A 422 -12.91 -9.63 -17.93
CA ILE A 422 -11.97 -8.51 -18.00
C ILE A 422 -12.19 -7.77 -19.33
N LYS A 423 -12.61 -6.50 -19.27
CA LYS A 423 -12.86 -5.66 -20.46
C LYS A 423 -11.63 -4.85 -20.89
N GLY A 424 -10.70 -4.66 -19.97
CA GLY A 424 -9.45 -3.93 -20.11
C GLY A 424 -8.84 -3.73 -18.74
N GLY A 425 -7.76 -2.95 -18.66
CA GLY A 425 -7.10 -2.73 -17.39
C GLY A 425 -6.46 -1.36 -17.24
N LEU A 426 -6.18 -1.03 -15.98
CA LEU A 426 -5.35 0.10 -15.57
C LEU A 426 -4.05 -0.46 -15.01
N TRP A 427 -2.93 0.21 -15.27
CA TRP A 427 -1.62 -0.35 -14.96
C TRP A 427 -0.70 0.65 -14.27
N MET A 428 -0.56 0.48 -12.96
CA MET A 428 0.38 1.20 -12.11
C MET A 428 1.79 0.69 -12.38
N VAL A 429 2.72 1.60 -12.63
CA VAL A 429 4.09 1.22 -12.99
C VAL A 429 5.12 2.05 -12.23
N GLY A 430 6.01 1.36 -11.52
CA GLY A 430 7.18 1.93 -10.89
C GLY A 430 6.89 3.06 -9.90
N ASN A 431 7.82 4.02 -9.79
CA ASN A 431 7.75 5.08 -8.78
C ASN A 431 6.49 5.95 -8.92
N LYS A 432 5.78 6.15 -7.80
CA LYS A 432 4.51 6.88 -7.72
C LYS A 432 3.46 6.41 -8.77
N TYR A 433 3.61 5.19 -9.26
CA TYR A 433 2.74 4.51 -10.22
C TYR A 433 2.68 5.08 -11.65
N THR A 434 3.44 6.12 -11.99
CA THR A 434 3.30 6.86 -13.27
C THR A 434 4.37 6.58 -14.31
N GLN A 435 5.27 5.61 -14.10
CA GLN A 435 6.38 5.37 -15.04
C GLN A 435 5.93 4.81 -16.39
N GLY A 436 4.69 4.32 -16.50
CA GLY A 436 4.08 3.95 -17.77
C GLY A 436 3.62 5.15 -18.61
N GLY A 437 3.59 6.35 -18.04
CA GLY A 437 3.47 7.61 -18.78
C GLY A 437 2.14 7.84 -19.49
N GLY A 438 1.06 7.14 -19.13
CA GLY A 438 -0.25 7.26 -19.78
C GLY A 438 -0.40 6.51 -21.11
N GLY A 439 0.55 5.64 -21.45
CA GLY A 439 0.48 4.79 -22.64
C GLY A 439 -0.67 3.77 -22.61
N VAL A 440 -0.98 3.22 -23.77
CA VAL A 440 -1.98 2.14 -23.95
C VAL A 440 -1.37 0.95 -24.65
N TYR A 441 -1.68 -0.24 -24.13
CA TYR A 441 -1.23 -1.53 -24.65
C TYR A 441 -2.45 -2.40 -24.96
N TRP A 442 -2.47 -2.98 -26.15
CA TRP A 442 -3.60 -3.75 -26.64
C TRP A 442 -3.30 -5.24 -26.64
N SER A 443 -4.23 -6.01 -26.07
CA SER A 443 -4.20 -7.45 -26.19
C SER A 443 -5.63 -7.96 -26.32
N ASN A 444 -5.87 -8.86 -27.28
CA ASN A 444 -7.20 -9.42 -27.57
C ASN A 444 -8.31 -8.36 -27.71
N ASP A 445 -8.01 -7.25 -28.42
CA ASP A 445 -8.90 -6.09 -28.61
C ASP A 445 -9.32 -5.37 -27.32
N LYS A 446 -8.53 -5.48 -26.25
CA LYS A 446 -8.77 -4.82 -24.96
C LYS A 446 -7.62 -3.88 -24.61
N PRO A 447 -7.90 -2.64 -24.19
CA PRO A 447 -6.86 -1.69 -23.80
C PRO A 447 -6.42 -1.91 -22.35
N PHE A 448 -5.12 -1.81 -22.12
CA PHE A 448 -4.49 -1.70 -20.81
C PHE A 448 -3.77 -0.37 -20.75
N ILE A 449 -4.28 0.55 -19.94
CA ILE A 449 -3.86 1.96 -19.91
C ILE A 449 -2.98 2.17 -18.68
N THR A 450 -1.76 2.66 -18.86
CA THR A 450 -0.89 2.96 -17.74
C THR A 450 -1.29 4.28 -17.09
N PHE A 451 -0.98 4.44 -15.80
CA PHE A 451 -1.27 5.69 -15.10
C PHE A 451 -0.40 6.83 -15.64
N ARG A 452 -1.04 7.98 -15.86
CA ARG A 452 -0.39 9.19 -16.40
C ARG A 452 -0.05 10.19 -15.29
N GLU A 453 -0.92 10.30 -14.29
CA GLU A 453 -0.81 11.26 -13.19
C GLU A 453 -0.93 10.58 -11.83
N SER A 454 -0.31 11.18 -10.82
CA SER A 454 -0.35 10.70 -9.44
C SER A 454 -0.49 11.86 -8.47
N MET A 455 -1.44 11.72 -7.55
CA MET A 455 -1.58 12.58 -6.38
C MET A 455 -0.99 11.89 -5.15
N TRP A 456 0.31 11.61 -5.21
CA TRP A 456 1.11 11.10 -4.10
C TRP A 456 2.02 12.21 -3.59
N GLU A 457 1.68 12.81 -2.44
CA GLU A 457 2.34 14.00 -1.88
C GLU A 457 2.40 15.16 -2.89
N GLU A 458 1.32 15.34 -3.65
CA GLU A 458 1.21 16.35 -4.71
C GLU A 458 0.03 17.28 -4.46
N SER A 459 0.16 18.52 -4.92
CA SER A 459 -0.85 19.57 -4.78
C SER A 459 -2.06 19.32 -5.71
N PRO A 460 -3.29 19.31 -5.16
CA PRO A 460 -4.52 19.21 -5.94
C PRO A 460 -4.63 20.20 -7.10
N VAL A 461 -4.25 21.46 -6.86
CA VAL A 461 -4.34 22.55 -7.84
C VAL A 461 -3.31 22.37 -8.95
N ARG A 462 -2.09 21.90 -8.63
CA ARG A 462 -1.07 21.62 -9.64
C ARG A 462 -1.49 20.46 -10.54
N THR A 463 -2.01 19.38 -9.94
CA THR A 463 -2.56 18.24 -10.68
C THR A 463 -3.67 18.68 -11.65
N ALA A 464 -4.67 19.44 -11.19
CA ALA A 464 -5.71 19.97 -12.05
C ALA A 464 -5.15 20.86 -13.17
N THR A 465 -4.20 21.75 -12.84
CA THR A 465 -3.55 22.64 -13.82
C THR A 465 -2.86 21.85 -14.94
N ARG A 466 -2.18 20.74 -14.62
CA ARG A 466 -1.56 19.88 -15.64
C ARG A 466 -2.61 19.25 -16.54
N ILE A 467 -3.62 18.60 -15.94
CA ILE A 467 -4.71 17.93 -16.65
C ILE A 467 -5.44 18.89 -17.60
N ASN A 468 -5.67 20.13 -17.18
CA ASN A 468 -6.32 21.16 -18.00
C ASN A 468 -5.55 21.50 -19.29
N THR A 469 -4.26 21.17 -19.38
CA THR A 469 -3.40 21.43 -20.54
C THR A 469 -3.27 20.27 -21.52
N TYR A 470 -3.77 19.08 -21.17
CA TYR A 470 -3.69 17.89 -22.02
C TYR A 470 -4.62 17.98 -23.22
N LYS A 471 -4.31 17.15 -24.23
CA LYS A 471 -5.00 17.11 -25.51
C LYS A 471 -6.49 16.86 -25.32
N ARG A 472 -7.30 17.54 -26.14
CA ARG A 472 -8.75 17.40 -26.19
C ARG A 472 -9.11 16.72 -27.50
N ASP A 473 -8.76 15.45 -27.59
CA ASP A 473 -8.97 14.64 -28.80
C ASP A 473 -9.21 13.19 -28.38
N PRO A 474 -10.49 12.74 -28.32
CA PRO A 474 -10.81 11.39 -27.89
C PRO A 474 -10.40 10.31 -28.91
N SER A 475 -9.90 10.67 -30.09
CA SER A 475 -9.47 9.69 -31.10
C SER A 475 -8.05 9.14 -30.87
N VAL A 476 -7.34 9.69 -29.89
CA VAL A 476 -5.97 9.31 -29.53
C VAL A 476 -5.84 9.17 -28.02
N ILE A 477 -4.87 8.36 -27.55
CA ILE A 477 -4.74 8.08 -26.12
C ILE A 477 -4.39 9.32 -25.29
N GLU A 478 -3.76 10.34 -25.87
CA GLU A 478 -3.47 11.63 -25.22
C GLU A 478 -4.73 12.38 -24.76
N GLY A 479 -5.90 12.07 -25.34
CA GLY A 479 -7.20 12.57 -24.93
C GLY A 479 -7.71 12.02 -23.59
N TYR A 480 -6.96 11.10 -22.97
CA TYR A 480 -7.35 10.36 -21.78
C TYR A 480 -6.27 10.44 -20.70
N THR A 481 -6.70 10.54 -19.44
CA THR A 481 -5.84 10.51 -18.26
C THR A 481 -6.37 9.53 -17.23
N VAL A 482 -5.51 8.63 -16.78
CA VAL A 482 -5.72 7.82 -15.58
C VAL A 482 -4.91 8.44 -14.44
N LEU A 483 -5.61 8.91 -13.41
CA LEU A 483 -5.04 9.55 -12.21
C LEU A 483 -5.16 8.61 -11.02
N VAL A 484 -4.05 8.34 -10.33
CA VAL A 484 -4.06 7.67 -9.02
C VAL A 484 -4.10 8.70 -7.90
N ILE A 485 -4.90 8.43 -6.87
CA ILE A 485 -4.90 9.12 -5.59
C ILE A 485 -4.24 8.18 -4.58
N HIS A 486 -3.13 8.62 -3.98
CA HIS A 486 -2.43 7.79 -3.00
C HIS A 486 -3.14 7.88 -1.64
N ALA A 487 -3.72 6.76 -1.20
CA ALA A 487 -4.60 6.70 -0.05
C ALA A 487 -3.99 7.25 1.25
N TRP A 488 -2.66 7.21 1.38
CA TRP A 488 -1.97 7.60 2.61
C TRP A 488 -1.39 9.02 2.61
N SER A 489 -1.43 9.73 1.48
CA SER A 489 -0.93 11.12 1.40
C SER A 489 -1.90 12.11 0.76
N ALA A 490 -3.08 11.65 0.35
CA ALA A 490 -4.16 12.48 -0.15
C ALA A 490 -5.51 11.93 0.33
N ASP A 491 -6.49 12.83 0.47
CA ASP A 491 -7.86 12.48 0.88
C ASP A 491 -8.92 12.98 -0.12
N LEU A 492 -10.19 12.70 0.13
CA LEU A 492 -11.29 13.13 -0.75
C LEU A 492 -11.57 14.65 -0.70
N ASN A 493 -11.08 15.38 0.31
CA ASN A 493 -11.09 16.84 0.29
C ASN A 493 -10.09 17.37 -0.75
N ASP A 494 -8.90 16.76 -0.83
CA ASP A 494 -7.89 17.06 -1.84
C ASP A 494 -8.42 16.75 -3.25
N VAL A 495 -9.06 15.58 -3.44
CA VAL A 495 -9.69 15.23 -4.73
C VAL A 495 -10.79 16.23 -5.09
N TYR A 496 -11.65 16.59 -4.14
CA TYR A 496 -12.68 17.60 -4.37
C TYR A 496 -12.06 18.95 -4.78
N GLN A 497 -11.00 19.41 -4.10
CA GLN A 497 -10.29 20.63 -4.47
C GLN A 497 -9.69 20.55 -5.89
N MET A 498 -9.10 19.42 -6.27
CA MET A 498 -8.60 19.19 -7.63
C MET A 498 -9.74 19.32 -8.64
N VAL A 499 -10.87 18.63 -8.40
CA VAL A 499 -12.06 18.66 -9.27
C VAL A 499 -12.61 20.08 -9.43
N GLN A 500 -12.64 20.90 -8.37
CA GLN A 500 -13.08 22.30 -8.45
C GLN A 500 -12.17 23.19 -9.30
N ASN A 501 -10.94 22.76 -9.60
CA ASN A 501 -9.97 23.48 -10.41
C ASN A 501 -9.82 22.89 -11.83
N LEU A 502 -10.60 21.86 -12.18
CA LEU A 502 -10.67 21.36 -13.55
C LEU A 502 -11.47 22.33 -14.43
N GLU A 503 -11.02 22.51 -15.66
CA GLU A 503 -11.71 23.32 -16.67
C GLU A 503 -12.90 22.55 -17.27
N ASP A 504 -13.88 23.28 -17.80
CA ASP A 504 -15.13 22.71 -18.34
C ASP A 504 -14.93 21.64 -19.43
N HIS A 505 -13.78 21.60 -20.10
CA HIS A 505 -13.46 20.61 -21.13
C HIS A 505 -12.99 19.26 -20.58
N VAL A 506 -12.73 19.14 -19.27
CA VAL A 506 -12.35 17.87 -18.63
C VAL A 506 -13.62 17.16 -18.16
N GLU A 507 -13.84 15.94 -18.64
CA GLU A 507 -14.97 15.10 -18.26
C GLU A 507 -14.48 13.93 -17.41
N ILE A 508 -14.96 13.86 -16.16
CA ILE A 508 -14.64 12.76 -15.25
C ILE A 508 -15.55 11.58 -15.56
N VAL A 509 -14.98 10.40 -15.80
CA VAL A 509 -15.67 9.15 -16.13
C VAL A 509 -15.22 8.03 -15.21
N THR A 510 -16.02 6.96 -15.11
CA THR A 510 -15.58 5.74 -14.41
C THR A 510 -14.49 5.02 -15.21
N ALA A 511 -13.75 4.11 -14.58
CA ALA A 511 -12.74 3.30 -15.24
C ALA A 511 -13.35 2.40 -16.33
N GLU A 512 -14.54 1.84 -16.12
CA GLU A 512 -15.21 1.04 -17.15
C GLU A 512 -15.62 1.90 -18.36
N GLN A 513 -16.10 3.13 -18.13
CA GLN A 513 -16.36 4.09 -19.19
C GLN A 513 -15.09 4.52 -19.92
N MET A 514 -13.98 4.72 -19.19
CA MET A 514 -12.66 5.00 -19.76
C MET A 514 -12.22 3.88 -20.71
N ILE A 515 -12.30 2.62 -20.27
CA ILE A 515 -11.99 1.45 -21.10
C ILE A 515 -12.89 1.39 -22.34
N ASP A 516 -14.19 1.61 -22.20
CA ASP A 516 -15.14 1.61 -23.31
C ASP A 516 -14.88 2.74 -24.32
N LEU A 517 -14.57 3.95 -23.85
CA LEU A 517 -14.24 5.09 -24.69
C LEU A 517 -12.95 4.85 -25.49
N VAL A 518 -11.88 4.38 -24.84
CA VAL A 518 -10.61 4.07 -25.51
C VAL A 518 -10.80 2.94 -26.52
N THR A 519 -11.53 1.88 -26.16
CA THR A 519 -11.87 0.76 -27.05
C THR A 519 -12.58 1.21 -28.33
N LYS A 520 -13.45 2.22 -28.24
CA LYS A 520 -14.27 2.65 -29.40
C LYS A 520 -13.60 3.71 -30.27
N ASN A 521 -12.75 4.55 -29.70
CA ASN A 521 -12.32 5.79 -30.35
C ASN A 521 -10.82 5.83 -30.65
N VAL A 522 -9.99 5.08 -29.93
CA VAL A 522 -8.53 5.05 -30.14
C VAL A 522 -8.15 3.88 -31.07
N ALA A 523 -7.12 4.06 -31.88
CA ALA A 523 -6.60 2.97 -32.72
C ALA A 523 -6.11 1.80 -31.84
N HIS A 524 -6.41 0.56 -32.26
CA HIS A 524 -6.00 -0.66 -31.57
C HIS A 524 -4.51 -0.98 -31.85
N GLU A 525 -3.64 -0.05 -31.50
CA GLU A 525 -2.19 -0.16 -31.60
C GLU A 525 -1.54 0.37 -30.32
N ASP A 526 -0.43 -0.23 -29.92
CA ASP A 526 0.29 0.17 -28.72
C ASP A 526 0.86 1.57 -28.87
N VAL A 527 0.66 2.41 -27.86
CA VAL A 527 1.25 3.74 -27.76
C VAL A 527 1.98 3.81 -26.43
N GLU A 528 3.31 3.65 -26.48
CA GLU A 528 4.17 3.63 -25.30
C GLU A 528 4.49 5.04 -24.77
N VAL A 529 4.58 6.02 -25.68
CA VAL A 529 4.97 7.40 -25.36
C VAL A 529 3.98 8.35 -26.01
N LEU A 530 3.32 9.15 -25.18
CA LEU A 530 2.37 10.17 -25.60
C LEU A 530 3.08 11.36 -26.28
N ASP A 531 2.48 11.89 -27.35
CA ASP A 531 3.03 13.03 -28.09
C ASP A 531 2.91 14.38 -27.35
N ASP A 532 1.97 14.45 -26.40
CA ASP A 532 1.71 15.58 -25.53
C ASP A 532 2.16 15.33 -24.09
N ASN A 533 2.94 14.26 -23.84
CA ASN A 533 3.70 14.13 -22.59
C ASN A 533 4.70 15.28 -22.54
N ARG A 534 4.21 16.39 -21.99
CA ARG A 534 5.07 17.42 -21.45
C ARG A 534 5.82 16.71 -20.34
N SER A 535 7.15 16.84 -20.36
CA SER A 535 7.88 16.78 -19.10
C SER A 535 7.33 17.94 -18.25
N PHE A 536 6.21 17.71 -17.58
CA PHE A 536 6.18 18.06 -16.19
C PHE A 536 7.18 17.09 -15.60
N ASP A 537 8.46 17.48 -15.64
CA ASP A 537 9.40 16.98 -14.68
C ASP A 537 8.58 16.93 -13.39
N TYR A 538 8.43 15.77 -12.77
CA TYR A 538 8.56 15.80 -11.32
C TYR A 538 9.85 16.57 -11.18
N PRO A 539 9.84 17.86 -10.79
CA PRO A 539 11.09 18.47 -10.48
C PRO A 539 11.64 17.49 -9.45
N GLU A 540 12.85 16.96 -9.64
CA GLU A 540 13.60 16.52 -8.47
C GLU A 540 13.29 17.56 -7.42
N GLU A 541 12.64 17.13 -6.31
CA GLU A 541 12.13 18.02 -5.27
C GLU A 541 13.09 19.19 -5.19
N PRO A 542 12.70 20.44 -5.46
CA PRO A 542 13.67 21.41 -5.91
C PRO A 542 14.76 21.54 -4.84
N GLN A 543 15.88 20.88 -5.12
CA GLN A 543 16.98 20.80 -4.20
C GLN A 543 17.63 22.17 -4.27
N ILE A 544 18.32 22.56 -3.21
CA ILE A 544 19.31 23.62 -3.33
C ILE A 544 20.19 23.23 -4.53
N ASP A 545 20.18 24.03 -5.60
CA ASP A 545 21.05 23.82 -6.75
C ASP A 545 22.47 24.13 -6.30
N VAL A 546 23.11 23.13 -5.72
CA VAL A 546 24.45 23.25 -5.14
C VAL A 546 25.46 23.63 -6.20
N GLN A 547 25.21 23.35 -7.49
CA GLN A 547 26.12 23.71 -8.57
C GLN A 547 26.15 25.22 -8.80
N GLU A 548 25.01 25.91 -8.63
CA GLU A 548 24.92 27.36 -8.76
C GLU A 548 25.78 28.08 -7.71
N ILE A 549 25.79 27.58 -6.48
CA ILE A 549 26.64 28.13 -5.39
C ILE A 549 28.09 27.65 -5.55
N TYR A 550 28.31 26.37 -5.85
CA TYR A 550 29.64 25.76 -5.93
C TYR A 550 30.52 26.42 -7.00
N HIS A 551 29.93 26.87 -8.11
CA HIS A 551 30.67 27.49 -9.22
C HIS A 551 30.90 29.00 -9.05
N GLN A 552 30.35 29.65 -8.02
CA GLN A 552 30.67 31.05 -7.72
C GLN A 552 32.17 31.24 -7.43
N LEU A 553 32.67 32.45 -7.70
CA LEU A 553 33.99 32.85 -7.23
C LEU A 553 33.94 33.09 -5.73
N ALA A 554 34.90 32.53 -5.00
CA ALA A 554 34.96 32.71 -3.54
C ALA A 554 35.24 34.18 -3.20
N ALA A 555 34.38 34.77 -2.37
CA ALA A 555 34.55 36.15 -1.93
C ALA A 555 35.54 36.24 -0.75
N PRO A 556 36.48 37.22 -0.75
CA PRO A 556 37.39 37.46 0.37
C PRO A 556 36.73 38.25 1.52
N LYS A 557 35.39 38.37 1.53
CA LYS A 557 34.62 39.19 2.48
C LYS A 557 34.10 38.30 3.62
N ALA A 558 34.22 38.78 4.85
CA ALA A 558 33.84 38.05 6.07
C ALA A 558 32.67 38.69 6.85
N ASP A 559 32.13 39.80 6.33
CA ASP A 559 31.05 40.57 6.94
C ASP A 559 30.10 41.03 5.83
N PHE A 560 28.81 40.75 5.98
CA PHE A 560 27.76 41.12 5.04
C PHE A 560 26.66 41.89 5.76
N ASP A 561 26.44 43.14 5.34
CA ASP A 561 25.48 44.08 5.95
C ASP A 561 24.30 44.43 5.02
N PHE A 562 24.31 43.87 3.80
CA PHE A 562 23.29 44.05 2.78
C PHE A 562 22.88 45.52 2.59
N GLY A 563 23.83 46.45 2.70
CA GLY A 563 23.53 47.89 2.72
C GLY A 563 22.81 48.39 1.46
N SER A 564 23.18 47.87 0.29
CA SER A 564 22.67 48.35 -1.01
C SER A 564 22.13 47.27 -1.96
N ASP A 565 22.48 46.00 -1.72
CA ASP A 565 22.04 44.85 -2.53
C ASP A 565 22.19 43.53 -1.73
N ALA A 566 21.92 42.40 -2.39
CA ALA A 566 22.05 41.06 -1.81
C ALA A 566 23.50 40.61 -1.59
N GLU A 567 24.49 41.44 -1.92
CA GLU A 567 25.91 41.11 -1.89
C GLU A 567 26.18 39.73 -2.53
N GLU A 568 25.75 39.54 -3.78
CA GLU A 568 25.94 38.30 -4.57
C GLU A 568 25.46 36.99 -3.92
N PHE A 569 24.62 37.02 -2.88
CA PHE A 569 23.92 35.82 -2.45
C PHE A 569 22.95 35.37 -3.55
N VAL A 570 22.97 34.07 -3.87
CA VAL A 570 21.93 33.43 -4.67
C VAL A 570 20.70 33.29 -3.79
N LEU A 571 19.58 33.84 -4.26
CA LEU A 571 18.30 33.85 -3.57
C LEU A 571 17.34 33.01 -4.37
N LYS A 572 16.77 31.97 -3.76
CA LYS A 572 15.84 31.06 -4.44
C LYS A 572 14.75 30.61 -3.50
N SER A 573 13.55 30.47 -4.04
CA SER A 573 12.39 29.89 -3.37
C SER A 573 11.88 28.67 -4.13
N PHE A 574 11.15 27.81 -3.44
CA PHE A 574 10.87 26.45 -3.91
C PHE A 574 9.40 26.20 -4.28
N SER A 575 8.50 27.12 -3.93
CA SER A 575 7.12 27.14 -4.42
C SER A 575 6.72 28.53 -4.95
N MET A 576 5.58 28.60 -5.65
CA MET A 576 5.02 29.87 -6.13
C MET A 576 4.51 30.77 -5.00
N THR A 577 4.34 30.23 -3.79
CA THR A 577 3.92 30.96 -2.59
C THR A 577 5.08 31.37 -1.70
N ASP A 578 6.30 30.92 -2.02
CA ASP A 578 7.53 31.27 -1.32
C ASP A 578 8.29 32.36 -2.07
N ALA A 579 9.10 33.13 -1.36
CA ALA A 579 9.94 34.17 -1.97
C ALA A 579 11.32 34.26 -1.31
N ALA A 580 12.32 34.61 -2.12
CA ALA A 580 13.66 34.97 -1.67
C ALA A 580 14.06 36.28 -2.37
N ALA A 581 14.34 37.33 -1.60
CA ALA A 581 14.58 38.66 -2.16
C ALA A 581 15.53 39.49 -1.31
N TYR A 582 16.18 40.47 -1.94
CA TYR A 582 16.79 41.59 -1.23
C TYR A 582 15.75 42.69 -1.05
N VAL A 583 15.67 43.26 0.16
CA VAL A 583 14.68 44.28 0.50
C VAL A 583 15.38 45.50 1.10
N PRO A 584 15.38 46.67 0.43
CA PRO A 584 16.02 47.88 0.94
C PRO A 584 15.24 48.48 2.12
N GLY A 585 15.93 48.97 3.14
CA GLY A 585 15.34 49.66 4.29
C GLY A 585 14.80 48.74 5.39
N GLU A 586 14.88 47.43 5.22
CA GLU A 586 14.36 46.41 6.16
C GLU A 586 15.45 45.76 7.03
N GLY A 587 16.70 46.21 6.92
CA GLY A 587 17.85 45.79 7.74
C GLY A 587 18.01 46.63 9.00
N THR A 588 19.05 46.32 9.79
CA THR A 588 19.36 47.07 11.00
C THR A 588 19.78 48.50 10.69
N GLU A 589 19.30 49.45 11.50
CA GLU A 589 19.56 50.89 11.29
C GLU A 589 19.04 51.45 9.94
N GLY A 590 18.11 50.74 9.28
CA GLY A 590 17.50 51.16 8.02
C GLY A 590 18.31 50.82 6.77
N THR A 591 19.27 49.88 6.87
CA THR A 591 19.96 49.27 5.73
C THR A 591 19.04 48.29 4.98
N GLY A 592 19.52 47.63 3.92
CA GLY A 592 18.80 46.51 3.33
C GLY A 592 18.97 45.20 4.11
N ALA A 593 18.17 44.20 3.76
CA ALA A 593 18.25 42.84 4.32
C ALA A 593 17.90 41.80 3.24
N LEU A 594 18.31 40.56 3.47
CA LEU A 594 17.73 39.43 2.73
C LEU A 594 16.41 39.04 3.39
N LEU A 595 15.40 38.73 2.58
CA LEU A 595 14.10 38.22 2.97
C LEU A 595 13.93 36.82 2.41
N LEU A 596 13.59 35.87 3.27
CA LEU A 596 13.07 34.56 2.89
C LEU A 596 11.65 34.43 3.43
N GLU A 597 10.73 33.97 2.59
CA GLU A 597 9.30 33.91 2.86
C GLU A 597 8.73 32.59 2.37
N GLY A 598 7.74 32.07 3.09
CA GLY A 598 7.03 30.86 2.70
C GLY A 598 5.67 30.70 3.35
N LYS A 599 4.86 29.84 2.73
CA LYS A 599 3.49 29.56 3.17
C LYS A 599 3.04 28.15 2.76
N ASP A 600 3.35 27.18 3.61
CA ASP A 600 2.93 25.79 3.53
C ASP A 600 1.81 25.49 4.53
N VAL A 601 0.94 24.55 4.14
CA VAL A 601 -0.07 23.95 5.03
C VAL A 601 0.33 22.48 5.16
N ALA A 602 0.94 22.10 6.28
CA ALA A 602 1.39 20.74 6.52
C ALA A 602 1.01 20.30 7.94
N ALA A 603 0.05 19.38 8.05
CA ALA A 603 -0.22 18.70 9.31
C ALA A 603 0.93 17.73 9.59
N GLY A 604 1.71 17.95 10.66
CA GLY A 604 2.69 16.97 11.14
C GLY A 604 4.18 17.32 11.07
N GLY A 605 4.53 18.58 10.83
CA GLY A 605 5.92 19.04 10.94
C GLY A 605 6.66 19.04 9.60
N ASP A 606 6.56 20.17 8.91
CA ASP A 606 7.33 20.42 7.70
C ASP A 606 8.83 20.58 8.04
N SER A 607 9.69 19.79 7.39
CA SER A 607 11.16 19.87 7.48
C SER A 607 11.80 20.44 6.21
N ARG A 608 10.98 20.81 5.21
CA ARG A 608 11.43 21.26 3.89
C ARG A 608 11.79 22.72 3.91
N THR A 609 12.82 23.08 3.16
CA THR A 609 13.21 24.48 3.00
C THR A 609 12.22 25.16 2.05
N ASN A 610 11.62 26.28 2.46
CA ASN A 610 10.75 27.11 1.61
C ASN A 610 11.56 28.01 0.68
N ALA A 611 12.64 28.57 1.22
CA ALA A 611 13.54 29.48 0.51
C ALA A 611 14.94 29.49 1.14
N PHE A 612 15.95 29.82 0.34
CA PHE A 612 17.33 29.94 0.81
C PHE A 612 18.06 31.15 0.23
N ALA A 613 19.12 31.54 0.94
CA ALA A 613 20.17 32.43 0.46
C ALA A 613 21.54 31.74 0.55
N GLY A 614 22.29 31.64 -0.54
CA GLY A 614 23.55 30.89 -0.59
C GLY A 614 24.70 31.65 -1.25
N ARG A 615 25.91 31.54 -0.69
CA ARG A 615 27.12 32.15 -1.28
C ARG A 615 28.38 31.32 -1.02
N LYS A 616 29.29 31.27 -1.99
CA LYS A 616 30.63 30.68 -1.82
C LYS A 616 31.62 31.66 -1.21
N LEU A 617 32.27 31.27 -0.12
CA LEU A 617 33.17 32.13 0.65
C LEU A 617 34.33 31.35 1.26
N THR A 618 35.41 32.06 1.57
CA THR A 618 36.51 31.51 2.37
C THR A 618 36.28 31.88 3.83
N VAL A 619 36.08 30.87 4.68
CA VAL A 619 35.94 31.08 6.14
C VAL A 619 37.29 31.58 6.68
N PRO A 620 37.34 32.68 7.44
CA PRO A 620 38.59 33.15 8.04
C PRO A 620 39.27 32.06 8.88
N ALA A 621 40.60 32.01 8.87
CA ALA A 621 41.36 30.94 9.50
C ALA A 621 41.29 30.95 11.04
N ASP A 622 40.93 32.10 11.62
CA ASP A 622 40.72 32.34 13.04
C ASP A 622 39.25 32.35 13.45
N ALA A 623 38.32 32.24 12.50
CA ALA A 623 36.89 32.21 12.80
C ALA A 623 36.50 30.89 13.48
N THR A 624 35.70 31.03 14.53
CA THR A 624 35.11 29.89 15.27
C THR A 624 33.60 29.82 15.08
N LYS A 625 32.95 30.95 14.78
CA LYS A 625 31.49 31.02 14.62
C LYS A 625 31.07 31.88 13.44
N LEU A 626 29.86 31.63 12.98
CA LEU A 626 29.08 32.54 12.15
C LEU A 626 27.99 33.18 13.00
N GLN A 627 27.96 34.49 13.01
CA GLN A 627 26.98 35.30 13.72
C GLN A 627 26.06 35.97 12.70
N ILE A 628 24.74 35.91 12.94
CA ILE A 628 23.72 36.45 12.04
C ILE A 628 22.68 37.21 12.86
N ARG A 629 22.21 38.35 12.36
CA ARG A 629 21.02 39.02 12.89
C ARG A 629 19.78 38.56 12.16
N LEU A 630 18.80 38.05 12.90
CA LEU A 630 17.56 37.51 12.37
C LEU A 630 16.35 38.18 13.01
N ARG A 631 15.33 38.43 12.18
CA ARG A 631 14.00 38.92 12.59
C ARG A 631 12.93 38.12 11.86
N THR A 632 11.85 37.75 12.51
CA THR A 632 10.66 37.13 11.89
C THR A 632 9.42 38.00 12.06
N ASN A 633 8.41 37.83 11.18
CA ASN A 633 7.10 38.46 11.35
C ASN A 633 6.17 37.66 12.27
N LEU A 634 6.50 36.40 12.58
CA LEU A 634 5.63 35.51 13.33
C LEU A 634 6.12 35.35 14.78
N PRO A 635 5.32 35.76 15.79
CA PRO A 635 5.65 35.51 17.20
C PRO A 635 5.70 34.02 17.55
N ALA A 636 4.95 33.18 16.82
CA ALA A 636 5.01 31.72 16.94
C ALA A 636 6.37 31.15 16.49
N GLY A 637 7.11 31.93 15.70
CA GLY A 637 8.43 31.63 15.19
C GLY A 637 8.43 30.92 13.85
N VAL A 638 9.61 30.90 13.25
CA VAL A 638 9.94 30.21 12.00
C VAL A 638 11.19 29.38 12.21
N ARG A 639 11.43 28.37 11.38
CA ARG A 639 12.64 27.54 11.46
C ARG A 639 13.72 28.13 10.56
N PHE A 640 14.94 28.17 11.08
CA PHE A 640 16.12 28.62 10.34
C PHE A 640 17.33 27.73 10.64
N ARG A 641 18.14 27.43 9.63
CA ARG A 641 19.42 26.73 9.81
C ARG A 641 20.50 27.28 8.89
N VAL A 642 21.75 27.00 9.23
CA VAL A 642 22.92 27.24 8.39
C VAL A 642 23.47 25.90 7.94
N SER A 643 23.61 25.74 6.63
CA SER A 643 24.14 24.52 6.01
C SER A 643 25.38 24.83 5.20
N ILE A 644 26.28 23.85 5.09
CA ILE A 644 27.61 24.01 4.50
C ILE A 644 27.75 23.09 3.30
N LEU A 645 28.02 23.69 2.14
CA LEU A 645 28.45 22.96 0.95
C LEU A 645 29.97 22.85 0.97
N ASN A 646 30.49 21.65 1.25
CA ASN A 646 31.93 21.45 1.40
C ASN A 646 32.69 21.52 0.06
N HIS A 647 34.02 21.45 0.13
CA HIS A 647 34.90 21.51 -1.05
C HIS A 647 34.69 20.37 -2.07
N LYS A 648 33.97 19.30 -1.70
CA LYS A 648 33.61 18.17 -2.58
C LYS A 648 32.23 18.31 -3.21
N GLY A 649 31.51 19.41 -2.92
CA GLY A 649 30.15 19.62 -3.42
C GLY A 649 29.09 18.81 -2.66
N LEU A 650 29.37 18.40 -1.41
CA LEU A 650 28.43 17.70 -0.55
C LEU A 650 27.89 18.63 0.55
N MET A 651 26.61 18.50 0.86
CA MET A 651 25.93 19.24 1.92
C MET A 651 26.25 18.65 3.30
N GLU A 652 26.52 19.52 4.26
CA GLU A 652 26.77 19.23 5.67
C GLU A 652 25.91 20.16 6.55
N TYR A 653 25.46 19.66 7.70
CA TYR A 653 24.55 20.37 8.59
C TYR A 653 25.20 20.53 9.97
N PRO A 654 25.94 21.64 10.21
CA PRO A 654 26.62 21.88 11.49
C PRO A 654 25.67 21.94 12.70
N ALA A 655 24.41 22.32 12.47
CA ALA A 655 23.34 22.30 13.44
C ALA A 655 21.99 22.03 12.75
N ASP A 656 21.05 21.47 13.49
CA ASP A 656 19.67 21.29 13.03
C ASP A 656 18.88 22.62 13.05
N TRP A 657 17.64 22.57 12.60
CA TRP A 657 16.71 23.70 12.58
C TRP A 657 16.56 24.36 13.95
N SER A 658 16.79 25.68 13.98
CA SER A 658 16.58 26.53 15.15
C SER A 658 15.27 27.29 15.00
N LEU A 659 14.43 27.30 16.04
CA LEU A 659 13.23 28.11 16.07
C LEU A 659 13.59 29.58 16.38
N ILE A 660 13.27 30.47 15.45
CA ILE A 660 13.50 31.92 15.56
C ILE A 660 12.17 32.61 15.83
N THR A 661 12.03 33.22 16.99
CA THR A 661 10.79 33.90 17.45
C THR A 661 10.95 35.42 17.60
N ASN A 662 12.14 35.95 17.33
CA ASN A 662 12.44 37.36 17.53
C ASN A 662 11.73 38.23 16.48
N THR A 663 10.78 39.06 16.91
CA THR A 663 10.09 40.03 16.02
C THR A 663 10.87 41.33 15.81
N GLU A 664 12.00 41.47 16.49
CA GLU A 664 13.03 42.50 16.27
C GLU A 664 14.35 41.79 15.93
N PHE A 665 15.31 42.48 15.31
CA PHE A 665 16.60 41.85 14.98
C PHE A 665 17.35 41.38 16.23
N GLY A 666 17.43 40.06 16.38
CA GLY A 666 18.18 39.37 17.43
C GLY A 666 19.41 38.68 16.84
N LEU A 667 20.43 38.49 17.68
CA LEU A 667 21.68 37.85 17.29
C LEU A 667 21.60 36.33 17.49
N THR A 668 22.05 35.55 16.51
CA THR A 668 22.14 34.08 16.61
C THR A 668 23.49 33.60 16.05
N GLU A 669 24.04 32.55 16.64
CA GLU A 669 25.39 32.06 16.33
C GLU A 669 25.39 30.57 15.98
N TRP A 670 26.20 30.19 14.98
CA TRP A 670 26.47 28.82 14.58
C TRP A 670 27.97 28.52 14.70
N ASP A 671 28.33 27.35 15.22
CA ASP A 671 29.73 26.89 15.26
C ASP A 671 30.17 26.44 13.87
N LEU A 672 31.20 27.09 13.32
CA LEU A 672 31.80 26.73 12.04
C LEU A 672 33.31 26.47 12.17
N SER A 673 33.79 26.19 13.38
CA SER A 673 35.22 25.97 13.66
C SER A 673 35.84 24.86 12.80
N ALA A 674 35.06 23.84 12.43
CA ALA A 674 35.48 22.76 11.54
C ALA A 674 35.81 23.22 10.11
N TYR A 675 35.39 24.42 9.72
CA TYR A 675 35.53 24.96 8.37
C TYR A 675 36.53 26.12 8.28
N ALA A 676 37.19 26.48 9.38
CA ALA A 676 38.14 27.59 9.43
C ALA A 676 39.25 27.45 8.36
N GLY A 677 39.45 28.52 7.57
CA GLY A 677 40.42 28.55 6.48
C GLY A 677 40.00 27.79 5.22
N LEU A 678 38.84 27.13 5.20
CA LEU A 678 38.32 26.44 4.02
C LEU A 678 37.44 27.36 3.17
N THR A 679 37.39 27.06 1.87
CA THR A 679 36.40 27.65 0.98
C THR A 679 35.20 26.72 0.86
N VAL A 680 34.04 27.20 1.26
CA VAL A 680 32.78 26.45 1.32
C VAL A 680 31.63 27.30 0.77
N GLY A 681 30.52 26.66 0.41
CA GLY A 681 29.23 27.35 0.26
C GLY A 681 28.57 27.47 1.62
N VAL A 682 28.18 28.68 2.02
CA VAL A 682 27.35 28.91 3.20
C VAL A 682 25.92 29.15 2.72
N ILE A 683 24.99 28.38 3.27
CA ILE A 683 23.58 28.37 2.85
C ILE A 683 22.71 28.67 4.07
N LEU A 684 21.88 29.69 3.94
CA LEU A 684 20.95 30.18 4.93
C LEU A 684 19.56 29.70 4.53
N GLU A 685 18.98 28.79 5.30
CA GLU A 685 17.73 28.11 4.95
C GLU A 685 16.60 28.52 5.88
N PHE A 686 15.41 28.70 5.30
CA PHE A 686 14.18 29.08 5.98
C PHE A 686 13.08 28.03 5.78
N ASN A 687 12.38 27.71 6.86
CA ASN A 687 11.15 26.91 6.86
C ASN A 687 10.05 27.63 7.68
N ASP A 688 8.83 27.65 7.17
CA ASP A 688 7.72 28.43 7.73
C ASP A 688 6.92 27.72 8.83
N THR A 689 7.31 26.51 9.22
CA THR A 689 6.69 25.62 10.22
C THR A 689 5.38 24.94 9.81
N GLY A 690 4.88 25.13 8.58
CA GLY A 690 3.72 24.42 8.03
C GLY A 690 2.37 24.77 8.67
N THR A 691 2.28 25.93 9.35
CA THR A 691 1.07 26.36 10.09
C THR A 691 -0.01 26.98 9.19
N GLY A 692 0.27 27.19 7.90
CA GLY A 692 -0.59 27.89 6.95
C GLY A 692 -0.55 29.42 7.06
N GLU A 693 0.15 29.97 8.06
CA GLU A 693 0.47 31.41 8.13
C GLU A 693 1.69 31.74 7.25
N VAL A 694 1.72 32.95 6.69
CA VAL A 694 2.88 33.40 5.89
C VAL A 694 4.04 33.70 6.82
N GLY A 695 5.04 32.81 6.84
CA GLY A 695 6.29 33.01 7.57
C GLY A 695 7.27 33.83 6.76
N LYS A 696 7.93 34.79 7.40
CA LYS A 696 9.01 35.61 6.85
C LYS A 696 10.17 35.62 7.82
N ILE A 697 11.38 35.62 7.29
CA ILE A 697 12.60 35.91 8.03
C ILE A 697 13.45 36.93 7.27
N TRP A 698 13.88 37.97 8.00
CA TRP A 698 14.87 38.94 7.54
C TRP A 698 16.22 38.61 8.12
N ILE A 699 17.24 38.66 7.26
CA ILE A 699 18.63 38.31 7.56
C ILE A 699 19.49 39.53 7.32
N ASP A 700 20.28 39.89 8.32
CA ASP A 700 21.23 40.99 8.27
C ASP A 700 22.49 40.67 9.07
N SER A 701 23.59 41.40 8.85
CA SER A 701 24.85 41.35 9.60
C SER A 701 25.39 39.93 9.74
N VAL A 702 25.63 39.24 8.61
CA VAL A 702 26.24 37.91 8.56
C VAL A 702 27.76 38.05 8.72
N ARG A 703 28.31 37.58 9.84
CA ARG A 703 29.71 37.86 10.25
C ARG A 703 30.42 36.63 10.79
N PHE A 704 31.65 36.42 10.33
CA PHE A 704 32.55 35.45 10.97
C PHE A 704 33.25 36.08 12.18
N ILE A 705 33.31 35.35 13.30
CA ILE A 705 33.92 35.80 14.55
C ILE A 705 34.90 34.80 15.15
#